data_AF-A0A7C8J2H8-F1
#
_entry.id   AF-A0A7C8J2H8-F1
#
_cell.length_a   1.000
_cell.length_b   1.000
_cell.length_c   1.000
_cell.angle_alpha   90.00
_cell.angle_beta   90.00
_cell.angle_gamma   90.00
#
_symmetry.space_group_name_H-M   'P 1'
#
loop_
_entity.id
_entity.type
_entity.pdbx_description
1 polymer ?
#
loop_
_entity_poly.entity_id
_entity_poly.type
_entity_poly.pdbx_seq_one_letter_code
_entity_poly.pdbx_strand_id
1 'polypeptide(L)'
;MTNEDVSSVGTAFNSNIERLEKDNEPCGEQEWTDLHRWRLRAEKGRHTWKYIESDEDLLNNPEQTFREKYWLGLEYNKVLEQQQRVPTAEQQHHQTLEAMKKGSGFLKQLQMEDGSWGSNCDGPMFITSGIVFACYIVGIPLPRPVRQEMCRYLVNTCNADGGWGIYLSGPSTVFGTTINYVMLRLLGLESAHPSCKKALDLLTSMGGPMGIPTWGRFWLCVMNLYDWDGIVPLPSEILLTPASFQLNPANWWMPIRNIYMGMCYLYGHRFQAPEDNLIRAIRSEIYTQKPYREISWSALRSYINPIDLVKPKSLAQSVVVSALSLWERWGSSSVNWLRTQGLNEALFQVEADVQLILNSTTEYCSYSPAYWAVDIIVLRHAHGPDSHWVECMTPNYADGLWMCREGLAASGTDGNAVWETSLSVQAICSSIQLSSGNHFASADIEALDAALEFLGDSQLLHDPIEIHRTNRHPTKGGWPYSTHSQGYIVSDCTAETLLAILQSRRVPSLSQRIPIERLELAVDALIGLESGNSGFAAYERVRGWEMLELCNITDTYEDCMIERRYAETTGSAMMALTEFNAEYPSYREDDIRRCIDGGAAYLLRTQYSHGGWIGTWAVCFTFATMWALEGLACAGYTEKNCPAVAKACAFLLRHQNPDDGGWGEALESYRMKDYVAEPEGSQVPNTAYAIIGLIAAQCTNQAAIERGVSYLTKTQQPNGEWLPGALEGIYTPPCGYRYPLYKFHFTLKALACYARRYGNSPIKSSPQVWQENAYAIPFSIPGSQQDRRLLHYFCVRGAGDLSGHLGSEFWTRLVLQHSHDSIPVRQAVVALSCAHQCYTTAHDGGDFVLADAMVHYNRAMRSLRKYMSAGIDNKEGISVAIPLICSVLFFCFESTQGNTEGALRHLNSGIAILARQKEGEWHVPESRDYECLDLLEQMIARLDLQASMFNDARLPLTQPSPAVKSKTSACNIFKSINDAQAEITRLQNIKLRFLISNNKFKFSSEAELPGGVKLEKQAIEEACTEWNEKLDRFIRDQSFSPEEYKDYDSSGDSTETICGEGSLTQAHRAAQGPAVAILRIHYHVFRLLLAANFPHDPSVFCGPPGSPNHHTLIEVLDLIESSARAHEAGRRFIGAETGIIAPLFVIVMKCTDPTISKRAFNLLSSISGRREGIFDSRVLLEIAIRVASQHQTWYRTVALEYQAGNALEERFDGLDGVIKNLGIKL
;
A
#
# COMPACT_ATOMS: atom_id res chain seq x y z
N MET A 1 -43.39 23.75 19.34
CA MET A 1 -43.16 25.23 19.13
C MET A 1 -44.36 25.84 18.36
N THR A 2 -45.44 26.45 19.06
CA THR A 2 -46.71 27.13 18.73
C THR A 2 -46.46 28.29 17.76
N ASN A 3 -47.24 28.44 16.62
CA ASN A 3 -47.64 29.40 15.56
C ASN A 3 -47.30 30.85 15.97
N GLU A 4 -46.64 31.06 17.25
CA GLU A 4 -46.28 32.44 17.65
C GLU A 4 -44.76 32.62 17.66
N ASP A 5 -43.92 31.56 17.20
CA ASP A 5 -42.45 31.64 17.05
C ASP A 5 -42.07 31.77 15.57
N VAL A 6 -43.15 31.89 14.58
CA VAL A 6 -43.02 32.04 13.12
C VAL A 6 -43.33 33.50 12.75
N SER A 7 -43.60 34.44 13.75
CA SER A 7 -43.95 35.82 13.37
C SER A 7 -42.92 36.80 13.94
N SER A 8 -41.91 36.34 14.80
CA SER A 8 -40.88 37.26 15.34
C SER A 8 -39.56 37.08 14.59
N VAL A 9 -39.48 36.08 13.59
CA VAL A 9 -38.39 35.87 12.61
C VAL A 9 -38.65 36.73 11.38
N GLY A 10 -39.84 37.40 11.17
CA GLY A 10 -40.27 38.21 10.01
C GLY A 10 -39.92 39.69 10.20
N THR A 11 -39.54 40.20 11.47
CA THR A 11 -39.41 41.67 11.63
C THR A 11 -37.91 42.03 11.68
N ALA A 12 -36.94 41.09 12.01
CA ALA A 12 -35.49 41.33 11.92
C ALA A 12 -34.96 40.95 10.52
N PHE A 13 -35.71 40.07 9.68
CA PHE A 13 -35.50 39.70 8.26
C PHE A 13 -35.88 40.85 7.33
N ASN A 14 -36.85 41.74 7.72
CA ASN A 14 -37.31 42.83 6.83
C ASN A 14 -36.39 44.05 6.94
N SER A 15 -35.67 44.20 8.13
CA SER A 15 -34.79 45.39 8.29
C SER A 15 -33.42 45.13 7.67
N ASN A 16 -32.94 43.86 7.51
CA ASN A 16 -31.68 43.50 6.83
C ASN A 16 -31.87 43.32 5.32
N ILE A 17 -33.16 43.06 4.81
CA ILE A 17 -33.50 43.04 3.37
C ILE A 17 -33.52 44.47 2.82
N GLU A 18 -33.91 45.50 3.69
CA GLU A 18 -33.92 46.90 3.22
C GLU A 18 -32.49 47.45 3.08
N ARG A 19 -31.48 46.89 3.89
CA ARG A 19 -30.04 47.23 3.74
C ARG A 19 -29.40 46.45 2.60
N LEU A 20 -29.87 45.21 2.17
CA LEU A 20 -29.46 44.44 0.98
C LEU A 20 -30.02 45.06 -0.31
N GLU A 21 -31.13 45.89 -0.23
CA GLU A 21 -31.72 46.55 -1.43
C GLU A 21 -30.88 47.77 -1.82
N LYS A 22 -30.06 48.36 -0.80
CA LYS A 22 -29.22 49.54 -1.13
C LYS A 22 -27.88 49.11 -1.73
N ASP A 23 -27.46 47.74 -1.61
CA ASP A 23 -26.23 47.17 -2.21
C ASP A 23 -26.57 46.31 -3.42
N ASN A 24 -27.88 46.21 -3.90
CA ASN A 24 -28.38 45.42 -5.07
C ASN A 24 -28.63 46.34 -6.25
N GLU A 25 -27.77 47.41 -6.49
CA GLU A 25 -27.89 48.14 -7.77
C GLU A 25 -27.84 47.17 -8.97
N PRO A 26 -28.97 47.19 -9.87
CA PRO A 26 -29.03 46.38 -11.11
C PRO A 26 -27.72 46.44 -11.90
N CYS A 27 -26.96 45.22 -12.00
CA CYS A 27 -25.77 45.14 -12.88
C CYS A 27 -26.06 45.74 -14.26
N GLY A 28 -26.29 47.16 -14.43
CA GLY A 28 -26.46 47.96 -15.67
C GLY A 28 -25.25 47.83 -16.59
N GLU A 29 -25.32 47.38 -17.93
CA GLU A 29 -24.60 47.37 -19.23
C GLU A 29 -23.10 47.12 -19.03
N GLN A 30 -22.63 45.75 -18.89
CA GLN A 30 -21.65 44.64 -18.90
C GLN A 30 -20.21 45.16 -18.91
N GLU A 31 -19.82 45.69 -17.73
CA GLU A 31 -18.34 45.61 -17.61
C GLU A 31 -17.95 44.55 -16.57
N TRP A 32 -17.77 43.18 -17.08
CA TRP A 32 -17.20 42.22 -16.11
C TRP A 32 -16.01 42.83 -15.37
N THR A 33 -15.64 42.16 -14.30
CA THR A 33 -14.58 42.78 -13.45
C THR A 33 -13.26 42.87 -14.23
N ASP A 34 -12.43 43.82 -13.90
CA ASP A 34 -11.03 43.85 -14.38
C ASP A 34 -10.22 42.70 -13.75
N LEU A 35 -9.77 41.75 -14.71
CA LEU A 35 -9.11 40.51 -14.20
C LEU A 35 -7.75 40.84 -13.59
N HIS A 36 -7.19 42.05 -13.87
CA HIS A 36 -5.85 42.41 -13.35
C HIS A 36 -5.93 42.82 -11.87
N ARG A 37 -7.13 42.76 -11.30
CA ARG A 37 -7.24 43.18 -9.89
C ARG A 37 -7.50 41.97 -9.00
N TRP A 38 -7.64 40.81 -9.57
CA TRP A 38 -7.88 39.62 -8.73
C TRP A 38 -6.55 39.04 -8.25
N ARG A 39 -6.61 38.66 -6.88
CA ARG A 39 -5.41 38.03 -6.31
C ARG A 39 -5.76 36.69 -5.66
N LEU A 40 -4.80 35.77 -5.92
CA LEU A 40 -5.00 34.43 -5.34
C LEU A 40 -4.06 34.24 -4.16
N ARG A 41 -4.70 33.77 -3.04
CA ARG A 41 -3.87 33.53 -1.84
C ARG A 41 -4.17 32.14 -1.25
N ALA A 42 -3.11 31.68 -0.57
CA ALA A 42 -3.29 30.36 0.05
C ALA A 42 -2.76 30.40 1.49
N GLU A 43 -3.64 29.86 2.35
CA GLU A 43 -3.21 29.71 3.75
C GLU A 43 -3.66 28.33 4.28
N LYS A 44 -2.61 27.56 4.61
CA LYS A 44 -2.86 26.19 5.09
C LYS A 44 -3.79 25.42 4.15
N GLY A 45 -3.67 25.70 2.85
CA GLY A 45 -4.39 24.88 1.84
C GLY A 45 -5.69 25.58 1.43
N ARG A 46 -6.16 26.55 2.23
CA ARG A 46 -7.34 27.32 1.79
C ARG A 46 -6.98 28.33 0.70
N HIS A 47 -7.64 28.12 -0.47
CA HIS A 47 -7.35 29.01 -1.61
C HIS A 47 -8.49 29.99 -1.83
N THR A 48 -8.11 31.30 -1.74
CA THR A 48 -9.20 32.31 -1.85
C THR A 48 -8.80 33.38 -2.87
N TRP A 49 -9.82 33.76 -3.64
CA TRP A 49 -9.60 34.86 -4.61
C TRP A 49 -10.21 36.15 -4.04
N LYS A 50 -9.35 37.20 -4.16
CA LYS A 50 -9.84 38.50 -3.65
C LYS A 50 -9.69 39.58 -4.73
N TYR A 51 -10.76 40.36 -4.77
CA TYR A 51 -10.73 41.46 -5.76
C TYR A 51 -10.25 42.75 -5.09
N ILE A 52 -9.24 43.41 -5.66
CA ILE A 52 -8.74 44.69 -5.12
C ILE A 52 -9.60 45.85 -5.67
N GLU A 53 -10.32 46.50 -4.69
CA GLU A 53 -11.31 47.52 -5.16
C GLU A 53 -10.67 48.91 -5.20
N SER A 54 -9.74 49.16 -4.29
CA SER A 54 -9.19 50.53 -4.18
C SER A 54 -7.93 50.69 -5.04
N ASP A 55 -7.85 51.80 -5.78
CA ASP A 55 -6.64 52.09 -6.62
C ASP A 55 -5.39 52.19 -5.74
N GLU A 56 -5.57 52.67 -4.52
CA GLU A 56 -4.41 52.73 -3.59
C GLU A 56 -3.88 51.33 -3.27
N ASP A 57 -4.82 50.38 -2.93
CA ASP A 57 -4.39 49.00 -2.64
C ASP A 57 -3.78 48.33 -3.88
N LEU A 58 -4.29 48.66 -5.00
CA LEU A 58 -3.69 48.11 -6.24
C LEU A 58 -2.27 48.65 -6.44
N LEU A 59 -2.05 49.93 -6.00
CA LEU A 59 -0.69 50.48 -6.14
C LEU A 59 0.27 49.80 -5.16
N ASN A 60 -0.32 49.32 -3.98
CA ASN A 60 0.55 48.63 -3.00
C ASN A 60 0.82 47.18 -3.41
N ASN A 61 0.04 46.67 -4.34
CA ASN A 61 0.23 45.30 -4.86
C ASN A 61 -0.07 45.26 -6.36
N PRO A 62 0.84 45.97 -7.12
CA PRO A 62 0.50 46.26 -8.53
C PRO A 62 0.74 45.05 -9.43
N GLU A 63 1.57 44.00 -8.95
CA GLU A 63 1.95 42.97 -9.96
C GLU A 63 1.24 41.65 -9.63
N GLN A 64 0.68 41.01 -10.76
CA GLN A 64 0.11 39.66 -10.59
C GLN A 64 1.20 38.60 -10.78
N THR A 65 1.10 37.59 -9.95
CA THR A 65 2.04 36.46 -10.12
C THR A 65 1.70 35.65 -11.37
N PHE A 66 2.73 34.83 -11.84
CA PHE A 66 2.48 33.95 -13.00
C PHE A 66 1.23 33.09 -12.77
N ARG A 67 1.07 32.47 -11.69
CA ARG A 67 -0.07 31.57 -11.41
C ARG A 67 -1.40 32.33 -11.48
N GLU A 68 -1.42 33.60 -10.99
CA GLU A 68 -2.68 34.36 -11.09
C GLU A 68 -3.04 34.62 -12.56
N LYS A 69 -2.03 34.99 -13.30
CA LYS A 69 -2.31 35.24 -14.73
C LYS A 69 -2.72 33.94 -15.45
N TYR A 70 -2.08 32.83 -15.05
CA TYR A 70 -2.39 31.55 -15.72
C TYR A 70 -3.85 31.15 -15.46
N TRP A 71 -4.29 31.24 -14.16
CA TRP A 71 -5.65 30.76 -13.87
C TRP A 71 -6.69 31.76 -14.39
N LEU A 72 -6.30 33.02 -14.55
CA LEU A 72 -7.28 34.02 -15.03
C LEU A 72 -7.33 34.04 -16.55
N GLY A 73 -6.34 33.24 -17.16
CA GLY A 73 -6.33 33.22 -18.64
C GLY A 73 -5.74 34.50 -19.22
N LEU A 74 -4.94 35.26 -18.42
CA LEU A 74 -4.28 36.46 -18.96
C LEU A 74 -2.97 36.08 -19.65
N GLU A 75 -2.61 36.95 -20.62
CA GLU A 75 -1.37 36.66 -21.38
C GLU A 75 -0.15 36.59 -20.46
N TYR A 76 0.60 35.55 -20.54
CA TYR A 76 1.87 35.39 -19.82
C TYR A 76 2.96 34.97 -20.81
N ASN A 77 4.31 35.59 -20.75
CA ASN A 77 5.42 35.55 -21.74
C ASN A 77 5.38 34.26 -22.59
N LYS A 78 5.26 34.51 -23.96
CA LYS A 78 5.19 33.57 -25.11
C LYS A 78 6.58 33.01 -25.44
N VAL A 79 6.89 31.74 -24.99
CA VAL A 79 8.13 31.10 -25.47
C VAL A 79 8.02 30.82 -26.97
N LEU A 80 8.96 31.38 -27.84
CA LEU A 80 9.16 31.23 -29.30
C LEU A 80 9.13 29.75 -29.71
N GLU A 81 8.12 29.37 -30.63
CA GLU A 81 7.80 28.07 -31.27
C GLU A 81 9.03 27.50 -31.98
N GLN A 82 9.65 26.42 -31.44
CA GLN A 82 10.60 25.68 -32.30
C GLN A 82 9.96 24.39 -32.81
N GLN A 83 9.83 24.22 -34.15
CA GLN A 83 9.29 23.08 -34.93
C GLN A 83 10.20 21.85 -34.76
N GLN A 84 9.61 20.80 -34.11
CA GLN A 84 10.41 19.56 -33.89
C GLN A 84 9.95 18.46 -34.86
N ARG A 85 10.91 17.80 -35.66
CA ARG A 85 10.97 16.62 -36.54
C ARG A 85 11.01 15.33 -35.71
N VAL A 86 10.43 14.25 -36.14
CA VAL A 86 10.22 12.88 -35.60
C VAL A 86 11.59 12.24 -35.32
N PRO A 87 11.84 11.78 -34.05
CA PRO A 87 13.21 11.33 -33.75
C PRO A 87 13.30 9.80 -33.66
N THR A 88 14.49 9.18 -33.86
CA THR A 88 15.02 7.82 -33.62
C THR A 88 14.88 7.42 -32.15
N ALA A 89 14.86 6.09 -31.62
CA ALA A 89 14.68 5.49 -30.28
C ALA A 89 15.68 6.08 -29.27
N GLU A 90 17.00 6.47 -29.55
CA GLU A 90 17.96 7.16 -28.66
C GLU A 90 17.59 8.64 -28.50
N GLN A 91 16.87 9.25 -29.41
CA GLN A 91 16.36 10.64 -29.38
C GLN A 91 15.09 10.76 -28.55
N GLN A 92 14.39 9.57 -28.36
CA GLN A 92 13.11 9.60 -27.62
C GLN A 92 13.36 9.64 -26.10
N HIS A 93 14.37 8.95 -25.64
CA HIS A 93 14.70 9.00 -24.20
C HIS A 93 15.14 10.42 -23.80
N HIS A 94 16.03 11.00 -24.51
CA HIS A 94 16.44 12.38 -24.21
C HIS A 94 15.25 13.34 -24.28
N GLN A 95 14.39 13.20 -25.24
CA GLN A 95 13.19 14.06 -25.34
C GLN A 95 12.26 13.86 -24.13
N THR A 96 12.18 12.59 -23.75
CA THR A 96 11.32 12.30 -22.59
C THR A 96 11.86 13.03 -21.34
N LEU A 97 13.19 12.94 -21.07
CA LEU A 97 13.74 13.61 -19.88
C LEU A 97 13.60 15.13 -20.00
N GLU A 98 13.78 15.63 -21.24
CA GLU A 98 13.57 17.07 -21.44
C GLU A 98 12.11 17.47 -21.18
N ALA A 99 11.22 16.65 -21.77
CA ALA A 99 9.79 16.98 -21.54
C ALA A 99 9.47 16.96 -20.04
N MET A 100 10.04 16.05 -19.27
CA MET A 100 9.78 15.97 -17.81
C MET A 100 10.34 17.23 -17.12
N LYS A 101 11.57 17.58 -17.52
CA LYS A 101 12.16 18.79 -16.90
C LYS A 101 11.31 20.03 -17.18
N LYS A 102 10.85 20.23 -18.38
CA LYS A 102 10.01 21.40 -18.72
C LYS A 102 8.65 21.34 -17.99
N GLY A 103 8.09 20.10 -18.07
CA GLY A 103 6.77 19.94 -17.42
C GLY A 103 6.84 20.23 -15.91
N SER A 104 7.86 19.61 -15.24
CA SER A 104 7.94 19.82 -13.78
C SER A 104 8.31 21.28 -13.48
N GLY A 105 9.17 21.90 -14.33
CA GLY A 105 9.45 23.35 -14.17
C GLY A 105 8.18 24.19 -14.22
N PHE A 106 7.31 23.89 -15.19
CA PHE A 106 6.05 24.65 -15.28
C PHE A 106 5.17 24.42 -14.05
N LEU A 107 5.05 23.15 -13.68
CA LEU A 107 4.19 22.80 -12.52
C LEU A 107 4.67 23.54 -11.26
N LYS A 108 5.95 23.75 -11.04
CA LYS A 108 6.49 24.43 -9.84
C LYS A 108 6.08 25.90 -9.82
N GLN A 109 5.92 26.43 -11.03
CA GLN A 109 5.51 27.86 -11.06
C GLN A 109 4.07 28.04 -10.56
N LEU A 110 3.36 26.86 -10.47
CA LEU A 110 1.95 26.98 -10.03
C LEU A 110 1.84 26.75 -8.53
N GLN A 111 2.98 26.47 -7.88
CA GLN A 111 2.93 26.22 -6.43
C GLN A 111 2.57 27.50 -5.68
N MET A 112 1.77 27.30 -4.57
CA MET A 112 1.28 28.47 -3.82
C MET A 112 2.29 28.82 -2.71
N GLU A 113 2.08 29.99 -2.12
CA GLU A 113 3.06 30.52 -1.13
C GLU A 113 3.10 29.63 0.13
N ASP A 114 2.01 28.88 0.44
CA ASP A 114 2.05 28.02 1.65
C ASP A 114 2.59 26.61 1.32
N GLY A 115 3.04 26.44 0.07
CA GLY A 115 3.67 25.16 -0.33
C GLY A 115 2.68 24.23 -1.02
N SER A 116 1.43 24.58 -1.04
CA SER A 116 0.42 23.66 -1.61
C SER A 116 0.19 23.98 -3.10
N TRP A 117 -0.37 22.95 -3.75
CA TRP A 117 -0.98 23.17 -5.09
C TRP A 117 -2.51 23.04 -4.98
N GLY A 118 -3.14 23.94 -5.75
CA GLY A 118 -4.63 23.87 -5.83
C GLY A 118 -5.12 24.22 -7.22
N SER A 119 -6.26 23.69 -7.51
CA SER A 119 -6.86 24.02 -8.83
C SER A 119 -8.37 23.97 -8.72
N ASN A 120 -8.94 24.49 -9.95
CA ASN A 120 -10.43 24.44 -9.98
C ASN A 120 -10.92 22.99 -10.15
N CYS A 121 -11.88 22.63 -9.25
CA CYS A 121 -12.54 21.29 -9.38
C CYS A 121 -14.04 21.49 -9.49
N ASP A 122 -14.39 22.36 -10.50
CA ASP A 122 -15.85 22.61 -10.74
C ASP A 122 -16.41 21.58 -11.73
N GLY A 123 -17.59 21.58 -11.94
CA GLY A 123 -18.19 20.58 -12.86
C GLY A 123 -19.70 20.54 -12.68
N PRO A 124 -20.06 20.27 -11.38
CA PRO A 124 -21.51 20.27 -11.17
C PRO A 124 -22.10 21.69 -11.23
N MET A 125 -23.21 21.75 -11.92
CA MET A 125 -23.74 23.11 -12.17
C MET A 125 -24.86 23.41 -11.17
N PHE A 126 -24.74 22.87 -9.91
CA PHE A 126 -25.77 23.20 -8.90
C PHE A 126 -25.10 23.48 -7.55
N ILE A 127 -23.76 23.38 -7.46
CA ILE A 127 -23.09 23.58 -6.16
C ILE A 127 -23.03 25.09 -5.87
N THR A 128 -22.66 25.84 -6.86
CA THR A 128 -22.54 27.31 -6.65
C THR A 128 -23.89 27.91 -6.29
N SER A 129 -24.94 27.33 -6.88
CA SER A 129 -26.28 27.87 -6.58
C SER A 129 -26.63 27.71 -5.09
N GLY A 130 -26.24 26.58 -4.48
CA GLY A 130 -26.51 26.38 -3.04
C GLY A 130 -25.91 27.50 -2.18
N ILE A 131 -24.66 27.89 -2.53
CA ILE A 131 -24.01 28.97 -1.76
C ILE A 131 -24.79 30.27 -1.90
N VAL A 132 -25.21 30.54 -3.15
CA VAL A 132 -25.93 31.81 -3.38
C VAL A 132 -27.28 31.78 -2.67
N PHE A 133 -27.91 30.59 -2.73
CA PHE A 133 -29.23 30.50 -2.06
C PHE A 133 -29.05 30.69 -0.55
N ALA A 134 -28.07 30.03 -0.01
CA ALA A 134 -27.89 30.11 1.46
C ALA A 134 -27.53 31.54 1.87
N CYS A 135 -26.63 32.17 1.10
CA CYS A 135 -26.27 33.56 1.43
C CYS A 135 -27.49 34.48 1.37
N TYR A 136 -28.31 34.24 0.36
CA TYR A 136 -29.55 35.05 0.27
C TYR A 136 -30.46 34.81 1.48
N ILE A 137 -30.60 33.57 1.94
CA ILE A 137 -31.55 33.21 3.02
C ILE A 137 -30.99 33.68 4.36
N VAL A 138 -29.66 33.57 4.50
CA VAL A 138 -29.07 33.86 5.82
C VAL A 138 -28.76 35.36 5.90
N GLY A 139 -28.72 36.02 4.75
CA GLY A 139 -28.46 37.48 4.73
C GLY A 139 -26.96 37.78 4.70
N ILE A 140 -26.16 36.86 4.13
CA ILE A 140 -24.72 37.13 3.94
C ILE A 140 -24.50 37.86 2.61
N PRO A 141 -23.96 39.11 2.74
CA PRO A 141 -23.78 39.88 1.49
C PRO A 141 -22.63 39.33 0.65
N LEU A 142 -23.01 39.17 -0.65
CA LEU A 142 -21.93 38.78 -1.58
C LEU A 142 -21.37 40.03 -2.26
N PRO A 143 -20.07 40.13 -2.17
CA PRO A 143 -19.48 41.32 -2.78
C PRO A 143 -19.80 41.40 -4.29
N ARG A 144 -19.89 42.69 -4.73
CA ARG A 144 -20.33 42.93 -6.13
C ARG A 144 -19.42 42.19 -7.12
N PRO A 145 -18.08 42.27 -7.03
CA PRO A 145 -17.22 41.59 -8.01
C PRO A 145 -17.44 40.07 -8.00
N VAL A 146 -17.66 39.54 -6.86
CA VAL A 146 -17.93 38.09 -6.79
C VAL A 146 -19.24 37.76 -7.53
N ARG A 147 -20.30 38.54 -7.32
CA ARG A 147 -21.57 38.30 -8.03
C ARG A 147 -21.38 38.42 -9.55
N GLN A 148 -20.55 39.42 -9.99
CA GLN A 148 -20.35 39.63 -11.44
C GLN A 148 -19.63 38.44 -12.08
N GLU A 149 -18.68 37.94 -11.31
CA GLU A 149 -17.90 36.85 -11.93
C GLU A 149 -18.65 35.51 -11.85
N MET A 150 -19.56 35.36 -10.84
CA MET A 150 -20.43 34.15 -10.88
C MET A 150 -21.43 34.23 -12.04
N CYS A 151 -21.91 35.49 -12.36
CA CYS A 151 -22.79 35.67 -13.53
C CYS A 151 -22.02 35.40 -14.83
N ARG A 152 -20.78 35.95 -14.83
CA ARG A 152 -19.99 35.74 -16.06
C ARG A 152 -19.77 34.23 -16.30
N TYR A 153 -19.55 33.50 -15.20
CA TYR A 153 -19.35 32.04 -15.35
C TYR A 153 -20.59 31.38 -15.96
N LEU A 154 -21.83 31.69 -15.51
CA LEU A 154 -23.07 31.04 -16.00
C LEU A 154 -23.35 31.47 -17.46
N VAL A 155 -23.03 32.72 -17.74
CA VAL A 155 -23.32 33.18 -19.12
C VAL A 155 -22.35 32.48 -20.10
N ASN A 156 -21.13 32.27 -19.67
CA ASN A 156 -20.12 31.69 -20.59
C ASN A 156 -20.24 30.16 -20.67
N THR A 157 -20.93 29.61 -19.71
CA THR A 157 -21.01 28.13 -19.76
C THR A 157 -22.40 27.70 -20.22
N CYS A 158 -23.25 28.66 -20.57
CA CYS A 158 -24.61 28.35 -21.08
C CYS A 158 -24.51 27.63 -22.43
N ASN A 159 -25.35 26.51 -22.49
CA ASN A 159 -25.36 25.78 -23.78
C ASN A 159 -25.99 26.62 -24.90
N ALA A 160 -25.74 26.09 -26.08
CA ALA A 160 -26.24 26.84 -27.25
C ALA A 160 -27.77 26.99 -27.20
N ASP A 161 -28.46 26.04 -26.63
CA ASP A 161 -29.95 26.11 -26.60
C ASP A 161 -30.43 27.00 -25.45
N GLY A 162 -29.49 27.60 -24.68
CA GLY A 162 -29.89 28.65 -23.72
C GLY A 162 -29.97 28.09 -22.28
N GLY A 163 -29.76 26.73 -22.08
CA GLY A 163 -29.92 26.16 -20.71
C GLY A 163 -28.60 25.59 -20.21
N TRP A 164 -28.77 24.86 -19.05
CA TRP A 164 -27.61 24.19 -18.42
C TRP A 164 -27.99 22.75 -18.05
N GLY A 165 -26.99 21.95 -18.16
CA GLY A 165 -27.17 20.56 -17.67
C GLY A 165 -26.82 20.45 -16.19
N ILE A 166 -26.77 19.16 -15.68
CA ILE A 166 -26.46 18.95 -14.25
C ILE A 166 -24.93 19.00 -14.05
N TYR A 167 -24.20 18.96 -15.07
CA TYR A 167 -22.74 19.19 -14.99
C TYR A 167 -22.30 19.98 -16.23
N LEU A 168 -21.03 20.40 -16.16
CA LEU A 168 -20.51 21.31 -17.20
C LEU A 168 -20.45 20.60 -18.55
N SER A 169 -20.99 21.28 -19.58
CA SER A 169 -20.96 20.82 -20.99
C SER A 169 -21.89 19.62 -21.19
N GLY A 170 -22.72 19.27 -20.14
CA GLY A 170 -23.78 18.26 -20.32
C GLY A 170 -25.02 18.85 -20.99
N PRO A 171 -25.92 17.95 -21.43
CA PRO A 171 -27.15 18.45 -22.04
C PRO A 171 -28.02 19.22 -21.03
N SER A 172 -28.73 20.22 -21.67
CA SER A 172 -29.59 21.04 -20.78
C SER A 172 -30.72 20.19 -20.18
N THR A 173 -30.92 20.41 -18.84
CA THR A 173 -31.99 19.68 -18.13
C THR A 173 -32.89 20.67 -17.40
N VAL A 174 -34.06 20.06 -16.95
CA VAL A 174 -34.96 20.94 -16.16
C VAL A 174 -34.26 21.37 -14.87
N PHE A 175 -33.54 20.47 -14.24
CA PHE A 175 -32.84 20.80 -12.98
C PHE A 175 -31.75 21.84 -13.21
N GLY A 176 -30.83 21.59 -14.11
CA GLY A 176 -29.71 22.52 -14.38
C GLY A 176 -30.19 23.91 -14.81
N THR A 177 -31.22 23.95 -15.63
CA THR A 177 -31.66 25.26 -16.19
C THR A 177 -32.45 26.05 -15.14
N THR A 178 -33.24 25.38 -14.37
CA THR A 178 -34.07 26.09 -13.38
C THR A 178 -33.19 26.68 -12.28
N ILE A 179 -32.27 25.89 -11.71
CA ILE A 179 -31.51 26.35 -10.52
C ILE A 179 -30.52 27.44 -10.93
N ASN A 180 -29.99 27.30 -12.15
CA ASN A 180 -29.02 28.33 -12.56
C ASN A 180 -29.72 29.62 -13.01
N TYR A 181 -30.95 29.46 -13.56
CA TYR A 181 -31.74 30.69 -13.82
C TYR A 181 -32.05 31.42 -12.50
N VAL A 182 -32.48 30.66 -11.51
CA VAL A 182 -32.81 31.31 -10.23
C VAL A 182 -31.55 31.95 -9.64
N MET A 183 -30.44 31.25 -9.76
CA MET A 183 -29.18 31.82 -9.25
C MET A 183 -28.85 33.13 -9.97
N LEU A 184 -29.01 33.23 -11.31
CA LEU A 184 -28.75 34.48 -12.05
C LEU A 184 -29.61 35.63 -11.53
N ARG A 185 -30.86 35.27 -11.27
CA ARG A 185 -31.76 36.35 -10.80
C ARG A 185 -31.35 36.83 -9.41
N LEU A 186 -30.90 35.91 -8.56
CA LEU A 186 -30.51 36.31 -7.20
C LEU A 186 -29.19 37.09 -7.23
N LEU A 187 -28.38 36.83 -8.21
CA LEU A 187 -27.09 37.53 -8.28
C LEU A 187 -27.29 38.93 -8.87
N GLY A 188 -28.59 39.18 -9.35
CA GLY A 188 -28.89 40.59 -9.72
C GLY A 188 -29.04 40.76 -11.23
N LEU A 189 -28.94 39.60 -12.03
CA LEU A 189 -29.18 39.75 -13.49
C LEU A 189 -30.68 39.87 -13.80
N GLU A 190 -31.01 40.84 -14.69
CA GLU A 190 -32.44 41.09 -14.98
C GLU A 190 -33.02 39.96 -15.85
N SER A 191 -34.34 39.76 -15.65
CA SER A 191 -35.01 38.67 -16.40
C SER A 191 -34.99 38.97 -17.91
N ALA A 192 -34.80 40.24 -18.32
CA ALA A 192 -34.83 40.63 -19.75
C ALA A 192 -33.45 40.37 -20.41
N HIS A 193 -32.45 40.05 -19.59
CA HIS A 193 -31.15 39.70 -20.20
C HIS A 193 -31.30 38.53 -21.19
N PRO A 194 -30.52 38.60 -22.35
CA PRO A 194 -30.66 37.60 -23.41
C PRO A 194 -30.47 36.17 -22.88
N SER A 195 -29.46 35.97 -22.04
CA SER A 195 -29.25 34.60 -21.51
C SER A 195 -30.43 34.14 -20.65
N CYS A 196 -31.01 35.05 -19.81
CA CYS A 196 -32.16 34.67 -18.99
C CYS A 196 -33.40 34.40 -19.85
N LYS A 197 -33.57 35.18 -20.89
CA LYS A 197 -34.75 34.96 -21.77
C LYS A 197 -34.66 33.59 -22.46
N LYS A 198 -33.47 33.34 -22.94
CA LYS A 198 -33.32 32.03 -23.64
C LYS A 198 -33.51 30.87 -22.65
N ALA A 199 -32.96 31.06 -21.48
CA ALA A 199 -33.13 29.99 -20.47
C ALA A 199 -34.61 29.80 -20.12
N LEU A 200 -35.35 30.88 -20.00
CA LEU A 200 -36.79 30.76 -19.66
C LEU A 200 -37.57 30.13 -20.82
N ASP A 201 -37.19 30.54 -22.09
CA ASP A 201 -37.87 29.91 -23.25
C ASP A 201 -37.65 28.39 -23.25
N LEU A 202 -36.38 28.09 -23.01
CA LEU A 202 -36.11 26.64 -23.02
C LEU A 202 -36.84 25.95 -21.87
N LEU A 203 -36.80 26.53 -20.66
CA LEU A 203 -37.47 25.90 -19.50
C LEU A 203 -38.98 25.78 -19.76
N THR A 204 -39.57 26.77 -20.38
CA THR A 204 -41.00 26.69 -20.72
C THR A 204 -41.28 25.55 -21.70
N SER A 205 -40.34 25.40 -22.64
CA SER A 205 -40.55 24.31 -23.62
C SER A 205 -40.42 22.93 -22.95
N MET A 206 -39.77 22.89 -21.76
CA MET A 206 -39.60 21.59 -21.05
C MET A 206 -40.71 21.38 -20.03
N GLY A 207 -41.69 22.36 -20.00
CA GLY A 207 -42.86 22.12 -19.12
C GLY A 207 -42.68 22.80 -17.77
N GLY A 208 -41.60 23.71 -17.63
CA GLY A 208 -41.39 24.46 -16.38
C GLY A 208 -40.67 23.59 -15.34
N PRO A 209 -40.65 24.12 -14.06
CA PRO A 209 -39.84 23.43 -13.04
C PRO A 209 -40.65 22.33 -12.32
N MET A 210 -41.89 21.97 -12.81
CA MET A 210 -42.77 21.04 -12.04
C MET A 210 -42.15 19.65 -11.97
N GLY A 211 -41.38 19.25 -12.99
CA GLY A 211 -40.81 17.88 -13.00
C GLY A 211 -39.33 17.90 -12.57
N ILE A 212 -38.91 18.93 -11.82
CA ILE A 212 -37.50 19.02 -11.42
C ILE A 212 -37.18 17.92 -10.40
N PRO A 213 -35.97 17.29 -10.42
CA PRO A 213 -35.62 16.16 -9.52
C PRO A 213 -35.56 16.60 -8.05
N THR A 214 -35.35 15.59 -7.14
CA THR A 214 -35.58 15.73 -5.68
C THR A 214 -34.67 16.83 -5.11
N TRP A 215 -33.37 16.85 -5.52
CA TRP A 215 -32.50 17.89 -4.91
C TRP A 215 -32.89 19.28 -5.42
N GLY A 216 -33.22 19.41 -6.72
CA GLY A 216 -33.73 20.71 -7.21
C GLY A 216 -35.01 21.15 -6.51
N ARG A 217 -35.86 20.17 -6.24
CA ARG A 217 -37.12 20.53 -5.54
C ARG A 217 -36.82 21.00 -4.12
N PHE A 218 -35.91 20.25 -3.55
CA PHE A 218 -35.58 20.65 -2.17
C PHE A 218 -35.14 22.12 -2.15
N TRP A 219 -34.20 22.50 -3.01
CA TRP A 219 -33.73 23.90 -2.98
C TRP A 219 -34.85 24.88 -3.33
N LEU A 220 -35.70 24.53 -4.31
CA LEU A 220 -36.81 25.46 -4.64
C LEU A 220 -37.78 25.56 -3.47
N CYS A 221 -37.95 24.42 -2.69
CA CYS A 221 -38.82 24.53 -1.51
C CYS A 221 -38.21 25.46 -0.46
N VAL A 222 -36.94 25.28 -0.23
CA VAL A 222 -36.29 26.10 0.80
C VAL A 222 -36.31 27.57 0.36
N MET A 223 -36.31 27.87 -0.93
CA MET A 223 -36.30 29.26 -1.44
C MET A 223 -37.73 29.78 -1.59
N ASN A 224 -38.68 28.96 -1.20
CA ASN A 224 -40.12 29.30 -1.31
C ASN A 224 -40.56 29.44 -2.76
N LEU A 225 -39.98 28.65 -3.70
CA LEU A 225 -40.38 28.65 -5.14
C LEU A 225 -41.06 27.35 -5.51
N TYR A 226 -41.17 26.46 -4.58
CA TYR A 226 -41.86 25.17 -4.70
C TYR A 226 -42.49 24.80 -3.36
N ASP A 227 -43.66 24.05 -3.44
CA ASP A 227 -44.33 23.69 -2.17
C ASP A 227 -43.80 22.33 -1.67
N TRP A 228 -43.64 22.20 -0.26
CA TRP A 228 -43.07 20.97 0.34
C TRP A 228 -43.97 19.77 0.06
N ASP A 229 -45.31 20.05 -0.32
CA ASP A 229 -46.22 18.92 -0.62
C ASP A 229 -45.87 18.27 -1.96
N GLY A 230 -45.04 18.90 -2.71
CA GLY A 230 -44.72 18.38 -4.07
C GLY A 230 -43.43 17.56 -4.05
N ILE A 231 -42.81 17.33 -2.88
CA ILE A 231 -41.53 16.60 -2.85
C ILE A 231 -41.73 15.27 -2.12
N VAL A 232 -40.83 14.29 -2.52
CA VAL A 232 -40.86 13.02 -1.76
C VAL A 232 -40.51 13.30 -0.29
N PRO A 233 -41.36 12.70 0.64
CA PRO A 233 -41.13 12.98 2.06
C PRO A 233 -39.72 12.55 2.50
N LEU A 234 -39.07 13.43 3.32
CA LEU A 234 -37.73 13.18 3.88
C LEU A 234 -37.83 13.08 5.41
N PRO A 235 -38.33 11.93 5.94
CA PRO A 235 -38.63 11.85 7.38
C PRO A 235 -37.34 11.78 8.22
N SER A 236 -37.37 12.47 9.38
CA SER A 236 -36.21 12.47 10.29
C SER A 236 -36.26 11.26 11.24
N GLU A 237 -37.37 10.61 11.35
CA GLU A 237 -37.57 9.51 12.32
C GLU A 237 -36.68 8.31 11.98
N ILE A 238 -36.36 8.18 10.74
CA ILE A 238 -35.56 7.02 10.32
C ILE A 238 -34.17 7.08 10.99
N LEU A 239 -33.79 8.26 11.49
CA LEU A 239 -32.48 8.40 12.15
C LEU A 239 -32.47 7.69 13.49
N LEU A 240 -33.64 7.41 14.00
CA LEU A 240 -33.71 6.84 15.37
C LEU A 240 -33.71 5.32 15.33
N THR A 241 -33.75 4.78 14.15
CA THR A 241 -33.75 3.30 14.07
C THR A 241 -32.32 2.78 14.31
N PRO A 242 -32.21 1.52 14.77
CA PRO A 242 -30.86 0.95 14.99
C PRO A 242 -30.10 0.78 13.66
N ALA A 243 -28.72 0.74 13.79
CA ALA A 243 -27.86 0.63 12.59
C ALA A 243 -28.07 -0.71 11.89
N SER A 244 -28.62 -1.76 12.65
CA SER A 244 -28.90 -3.05 11.99
C SER A 244 -30.04 -2.92 10.96
N PHE A 245 -30.84 -1.83 11.10
CA PHE A 245 -31.85 -1.53 10.05
C PHE A 245 -31.20 -0.86 8.84
N GLN A 246 -31.14 -1.43 7.72
CA GLN A 246 -30.26 -1.03 6.59
C GLN A 246 -30.74 0.29 5.98
N LEU A 247 -31.99 0.68 6.16
CA LEU A 247 -32.41 1.98 5.61
C LEU A 247 -31.98 3.12 6.52
N ASN A 248 -31.47 2.66 7.70
CA ASN A 248 -30.89 3.71 8.54
C ASN A 248 -29.72 4.41 7.83
N PRO A 249 -29.70 5.80 7.83
CA PRO A 249 -28.69 6.56 7.07
C PRO A 249 -27.28 6.32 7.60
N ALA A 250 -27.11 5.78 8.79
CA ALA A 250 -25.75 5.44 9.26
C ALA A 250 -25.06 4.44 8.32
N ASN A 251 -25.84 3.74 7.54
CA ASN A 251 -25.27 2.75 6.61
C ASN A 251 -25.07 3.34 5.21
N TRP A 252 -25.51 4.64 5.00
CA TRP A 252 -25.44 5.25 3.65
C TRP A 252 -24.02 5.81 3.43
N TRP A 253 -23.78 6.01 2.20
CA TRP A 253 -22.56 6.72 1.81
C TRP A 253 -22.54 8.11 2.48
N MET A 254 -21.38 8.43 3.00
CA MET A 254 -21.27 9.61 3.88
C MET A 254 -21.77 10.87 3.17
N PRO A 255 -21.42 11.15 1.91
CA PRO A 255 -21.91 12.39 1.31
C PRO A 255 -23.44 12.42 1.25
N ILE A 256 -24.08 11.27 1.02
CA ILE A 256 -25.57 11.25 0.95
C ILE A 256 -26.15 11.37 2.36
N ARG A 257 -25.52 10.72 3.29
CA ARG A 257 -26.03 10.75 4.68
C ARG A 257 -25.95 12.16 5.24
N ASN A 258 -24.82 12.83 5.06
CA ASN A 258 -24.60 14.12 5.74
C ASN A 258 -25.50 15.21 5.16
N ILE A 259 -25.68 15.22 3.85
CA ILE A 259 -26.55 16.29 3.30
C ILE A 259 -28.01 16.01 3.68
N TYR A 260 -28.37 14.72 3.78
CA TYR A 260 -29.76 14.35 4.14
C TYR A 260 -30.09 14.88 5.54
N MET A 261 -29.09 14.93 6.50
CA MET A 261 -29.39 15.38 7.87
C MET A 261 -29.98 16.80 7.86
N GLY A 262 -29.40 17.64 7.04
CA GLY A 262 -29.94 19.02 6.94
C GLY A 262 -31.26 19.06 6.17
N MET A 263 -31.33 18.21 5.16
CA MET A 263 -32.57 18.24 4.34
C MET A 263 -33.77 17.75 5.16
N CYS A 264 -33.56 16.69 5.88
CA CYS A 264 -34.75 16.18 6.59
C CYS A 264 -35.12 17.12 7.73
N TYR A 265 -34.07 17.81 8.36
CA TYR A 265 -34.40 18.82 9.38
C TYR A 265 -35.25 19.95 8.79
N LEU A 266 -34.84 20.51 7.70
CA LEU A 266 -35.61 21.63 7.10
C LEU A 266 -36.96 21.15 6.57
N TYR A 267 -36.98 19.96 6.00
CA TYR A 267 -38.29 19.44 5.56
C TYR A 267 -39.24 19.29 6.75
N GLY A 268 -38.74 18.66 7.86
CA GLY A 268 -39.59 18.44 9.05
C GLY A 268 -40.18 19.74 9.59
N HIS A 269 -39.42 20.87 9.36
CA HIS A 269 -39.95 22.16 9.86
C HIS A 269 -40.64 22.94 8.73
N ARG A 270 -40.61 22.32 7.57
CA ARG A 270 -41.18 22.97 6.37
C ARG A 270 -40.65 24.40 6.22
N PHE A 271 -39.37 24.41 6.34
CA PHE A 271 -38.75 25.74 6.29
C PHE A 271 -38.83 26.32 4.87
N GLN A 272 -39.20 27.69 4.81
CA GLN A 272 -39.14 28.43 3.53
C GLN A 272 -38.60 29.85 3.78
N ALA A 273 -37.79 30.26 2.75
CA ALA A 273 -37.33 31.65 2.84
C ALA A 273 -38.52 32.62 2.79
N PRO A 274 -38.38 33.76 3.49
CA PRO A 274 -39.48 34.74 3.44
C PRO A 274 -39.73 35.22 1.99
N GLU A 275 -41.00 35.35 1.77
CA GLU A 275 -41.40 35.75 0.39
C GLU A 275 -41.19 37.25 0.20
N ASP A 276 -40.18 37.59 -0.67
CA ASP A 276 -39.98 39.01 -1.03
C ASP A 276 -40.31 39.23 -2.52
N ASN A 277 -40.18 40.54 -2.99
CA ASN A 277 -40.62 40.88 -4.38
C ASN A 277 -39.86 40.05 -5.42
N LEU A 278 -38.60 39.83 -5.16
CA LEU A 278 -37.83 39.06 -6.16
C LEU A 278 -38.33 37.60 -6.24
N ILE A 279 -38.56 36.96 -5.12
CA ILE A 279 -39.08 35.57 -5.14
C ILE A 279 -40.44 35.52 -5.85
N ARG A 280 -41.34 36.56 -5.59
CA ARG A 280 -42.64 36.60 -6.31
C ARG A 280 -42.43 36.76 -7.82
N ALA A 281 -41.46 37.60 -8.14
CA ALA A 281 -41.19 37.78 -9.59
C ALA A 281 -40.68 36.48 -10.23
N ILE A 282 -39.78 35.84 -9.53
CA ILE A 282 -39.23 34.60 -10.13
C ILE A 282 -40.34 33.55 -10.24
N ARG A 283 -41.27 33.46 -9.26
CA ARG A 283 -42.39 32.49 -9.35
C ARG A 283 -43.23 32.76 -10.61
N SER A 284 -43.46 34.03 -10.85
CA SER A 284 -44.30 34.35 -12.03
C SER A 284 -43.55 34.07 -13.34
N GLU A 285 -42.23 34.10 -13.24
CA GLU A 285 -41.44 33.90 -14.47
C GLU A 285 -41.30 32.42 -14.82
N ILE A 286 -41.07 31.52 -13.81
CA ILE A 286 -40.64 30.15 -14.17
C ILE A 286 -41.87 29.23 -14.19
N TYR A 287 -43.08 29.76 -13.72
CA TYR A 287 -44.32 28.96 -13.85
C TYR A 287 -45.27 29.65 -14.83
N THR A 288 -45.08 29.35 -16.12
CA THR A 288 -45.89 30.07 -17.15
C THR A 288 -47.08 29.22 -17.57
N GLN A 289 -46.98 27.96 -17.27
CA GLN A 289 -48.05 27.06 -17.80
C GLN A 289 -49.28 27.12 -16.89
N LYS A 290 -48.99 27.17 -15.61
CA LYS A 290 -50.08 27.26 -14.62
C LYS A 290 -49.66 28.19 -13.48
N PRO A 291 -50.68 29.04 -13.08
CA PRO A 291 -50.31 29.90 -11.95
C PRO A 291 -49.87 29.07 -10.72
N TYR A 292 -48.88 29.60 -9.99
CA TYR A 292 -48.24 28.90 -8.85
C TYR A 292 -49.30 28.44 -7.83
N ARG A 293 -50.38 29.16 -7.61
CA ARG A 293 -51.36 28.84 -6.56
C ARG A 293 -52.33 27.73 -7.02
N GLU A 294 -52.32 27.55 -8.29
CA GLU A 294 -53.29 26.56 -8.81
C GLU A 294 -52.62 25.20 -9.04
N ILE A 295 -51.36 25.09 -8.66
CA ILE A 295 -50.64 23.82 -8.93
C ILE A 295 -51.01 22.83 -7.82
N SER A 296 -51.36 21.63 -8.33
CA SER A 296 -51.59 20.56 -7.35
C SER A 296 -50.27 19.89 -6.98
N TRP A 297 -49.72 20.27 -5.83
CA TRP A 297 -48.33 19.89 -5.51
C TRP A 297 -48.27 18.42 -5.10
N SER A 298 -49.22 17.91 -4.42
CA SER A 298 -49.15 16.49 -3.95
C SER A 298 -49.12 15.53 -5.14
N ALA A 299 -49.69 15.98 -6.29
CA ALA A 299 -49.71 15.09 -7.47
C ALA A 299 -48.32 15.01 -8.12
N LEU A 300 -47.43 15.86 -7.67
CA LEU A 300 -46.14 15.94 -8.40
C LEU A 300 -45.06 15.17 -7.63
N ARG A 301 -45.42 14.49 -6.49
CA ARG A 301 -44.39 13.84 -5.62
C ARG A 301 -43.62 12.78 -6.41
N SER A 302 -44.31 12.16 -7.35
CA SER A 302 -43.62 11.06 -8.04
C SER A 302 -43.28 11.45 -9.48
N TYR A 303 -43.64 12.70 -9.78
CA TYR A 303 -43.43 13.07 -11.20
C TYR A 303 -42.03 13.70 -11.35
N ILE A 304 -41.27 13.13 -12.28
CA ILE A 304 -39.97 13.72 -12.69
C ILE A 304 -39.92 13.77 -14.21
N ASN A 305 -39.41 14.90 -14.67
CA ASN A 305 -39.27 14.99 -16.14
C ASN A 305 -38.24 13.97 -16.65
N PRO A 306 -38.54 13.26 -17.72
CA PRO A 306 -37.68 12.16 -18.22
C PRO A 306 -36.29 12.67 -18.64
N ILE A 307 -36.25 13.96 -19.02
CA ILE A 307 -34.94 14.48 -19.48
C ILE A 307 -33.93 14.42 -18.34
N ASP A 308 -34.44 14.41 -17.09
CA ASP A 308 -33.52 14.46 -15.92
C ASP A 308 -33.32 13.06 -15.33
N LEU A 309 -34.00 12.11 -15.83
CA LEU A 309 -33.87 10.78 -15.20
C LEU A 309 -32.62 10.07 -15.72
N VAL A 310 -31.75 9.74 -14.68
CA VAL A 310 -30.50 9.04 -15.08
C VAL A 310 -30.78 7.55 -15.29
N LYS A 311 -31.79 7.02 -14.53
CA LYS A 311 -32.27 5.63 -14.72
C LYS A 311 -33.79 5.57 -14.47
N PRO A 312 -34.28 4.55 -15.13
CA PRO A 312 -35.72 4.40 -14.90
C PRO A 312 -36.02 4.09 -13.42
N LYS A 313 -37.20 4.47 -13.01
CA LYS A 313 -37.57 4.23 -11.59
C LYS A 313 -37.81 2.74 -11.36
N SER A 314 -37.15 2.25 -10.28
CA SER A 314 -37.38 0.82 -9.93
C SER A 314 -38.68 0.64 -9.14
N LEU A 315 -39.18 -0.59 -9.14
CA LEU A 315 -40.40 -0.88 -8.36
C LEU A 315 -40.15 -0.63 -6.86
N ALA A 316 -38.99 -1.01 -6.42
CA ALA A 316 -38.67 -0.79 -5.00
C ALA A 316 -38.69 0.71 -4.65
N GLN A 317 -38.08 1.44 -5.53
CA GLN A 317 -38.11 2.91 -5.29
C GLN A 317 -39.55 3.42 -5.19
N SER A 318 -40.41 3.00 -6.06
CA SER A 318 -41.81 3.46 -6.04
C SER A 318 -42.51 3.04 -4.74
N VAL A 319 -42.20 1.82 -4.33
CA VAL A 319 -42.82 1.33 -3.08
C VAL A 319 -42.35 2.19 -1.90
N VAL A 320 -41.06 2.51 -1.92
CA VAL A 320 -40.53 3.31 -0.79
C VAL A 320 -41.18 4.70 -0.81
N VAL A 321 -41.25 5.30 -1.94
CA VAL A 321 -41.86 6.63 -2.02
C VAL A 321 -43.32 6.58 -1.57
N SER A 322 -44.06 5.54 -1.98
CA SER A 322 -45.47 5.43 -1.56
C SER A 322 -45.55 5.24 -0.04
N ALA A 323 -44.64 4.42 0.42
CA ALA A 323 -44.66 4.17 1.89
C ALA A 323 -44.36 5.47 2.64
N LEU A 324 -43.36 6.17 2.20
CA LEU A 324 -43.02 7.45 2.87
C LEU A 324 -44.17 8.45 2.77
N SER A 325 -44.82 8.44 1.64
CA SER A 325 -45.95 9.39 1.49
C SER A 325 -47.09 9.03 2.46
N LEU A 326 -47.35 7.73 2.56
CA LEU A 326 -48.42 7.32 3.49
C LEU A 326 -48.02 7.65 4.94
N TRP A 327 -46.71 7.44 5.21
CA TRP A 327 -46.25 7.75 6.58
C TRP A 327 -46.39 9.25 6.87
N GLU A 328 -46.05 10.07 5.89
CA GLU A 328 -46.17 11.53 6.08
C GLU A 328 -47.62 11.98 6.25
N ARG A 329 -48.53 11.29 5.58
CA ARG A 329 -49.96 11.69 5.66
C ARG A 329 -50.57 11.25 6.99
N TRP A 330 -50.23 10.06 7.48
CA TRP A 330 -51.03 9.49 8.60
C TRP A 330 -50.12 9.30 9.82
N GLY A 331 -48.97 8.93 9.65
CA GLY A 331 -48.05 8.48 10.72
C GLY A 331 -47.39 9.68 11.42
N SER A 332 -47.17 10.82 10.74
CA SER A 332 -46.43 11.94 11.37
C SER A 332 -47.37 12.80 12.23
N SER A 333 -48.67 12.80 12.01
CA SER A 333 -49.63 13.60 12.79
C SER A 333 -50.08 12.84 14.03
N SER A 334 -49.87 11.45 14.09
CA SER A 334 -50.35 10.61 15.19
C SER A 334 -49.22 10.34 16.20
N VAL A 335 -47.83 10.75 15.83
CA VAL A 335 -46.73 10.47 16.78
C VAL A 335 -45.73 11.63 16.69
N ASN A 336 -46.19 12.79 17.07
CA ASN A 336 -45.40 14.03 16.96
C ASN A 336 -44.11 13.95 17.80
N TRP A 337 -44.16 13.16 18.82
CA TRP A 337 -42.94 13.08 19.66
C TRP A 337 -41.79 12.42 18.90
N LEU A 338 -42.04 11.36 18.03
CA LEU A 338 -40.95 10.72 17.24
C LEU A 338 -40.34 11.71 16.26
N ARG A 339 -41.16 12.51 15.62
CA ARG A 339 -40.62 13.53 14.69
C ARG A 339 -39.73 14.53 15.42
N THR A 340 -40.18 14.95 16.56
CA THR A 340 -39.35 15.91 17.32
C THR A 340 -37.99 15.28 17.69
N GLN A 341 -38.02 14.06 18.11
CA GLN A 341 -36.73 13.40 18.44
C GLN A 341 -35.86 13.25 17.20
N GLY A 342 -36.51 12.80 16.13
CA GLY A 342 -35.71 12.70 14.88
C GLY A 342 -35.10 14.04 14.49
N LEU A 343 -35.87 15.12 14.60
CA LEU A 343 -35.33 16.45 14.23
C LEU A 343 -34.20 16.85 15.17
N ASN A 344 -34.37 16.54 16.47
CA ASN A 344 -33.25 16.83 17.40
C ASN A 344 -31.99 16.05 17.03
N GLU A 345 -32.24 14.81 16.65
CA GLU A 345 -31.07 14.02 16.22
C GLU A 345 -30.42 14.62 14.96
N ALA A 346 -31.23 15.02 13.98
CA ALA A 346 -30.66 15.64 12.76
C ALA A 346 -29.87 16.90 13.12
N LEU A 347 -30.45 17.72 14.01
CA LEU A 347 -29.73 18.95 14.41
C LEU A 347 -28.41 18.60 15.11
N PHE A 348 -28.48 17.58 15.99
CA PHE A 348 -27.23 17.17 16.66
C PHE A 348 -26.16 16.77 15.63
N GLN A 349 -26.54 15.98 14.62
CA GLN A 349 -25.54 15.52 13.63
C GLN A 349 -24.94 16.71 12.86
N VAL A 350 -25.81 17.72 12.56
CA VAL A 350 -25.28 18.91 11.84
C VAL A 350 -24.33 19.68 12.77
N GLU A 351 -24.72 19.81 14.03
CA GLU A 351 -23.85 20.54 14.98
C GLU A 351 -22.52 19.79 15.18
N ALA A 352 -22.69 18.53 15.35
CA ALA A 352 -21.47 17.72 15.58
C ALA A 352 -20.51 17.78 14.38
N ASP A 353 -21.07 17.93 13.25
CA ASP A 353 -20.20 17.90 12.06
C ASP A 353 -19.44 19.23 11.92
N VAL A 354 -20.00 20.34 12.39
CA VAL A 354 -19.34 21.64 12.07
C VAL A 354 -18.58 22.13 13.32
N GLN A 355 -18.86 21.60 14.47
CA GLN A 355 -18.28 22.13 15.72
C GLN A 355 -16.77 21.92 15.73
N LEU A 356 -16.04 23.00 16.25
CA LEU A 356 -14.57 22.96 16.36
C LEU A 356 -14.16 22.30 17.68
N ILE A 357 -13.91 20.99 17.65
CA ILE A 357 -13.42 20.42 18.92
C ILE A 357 -12.04 19.79 18.65
N LEU A 358 -10.96 20.42 19.35
CA LEU A 358 -9.57 19.90 19.31
C LEU A 358 -9.10 19.70 17.87
N ASN A 359 -9.57 20.51 16.89
CA ASN A 359 -9.15 20.42 15.47
C ASN A 359 -9.51 19.06 14.86
N SER A 360 -10.52 18.38 15.45
CA SER A 360 -10.78 16.97 15.04
C SER A 360 -12.06 16.91 14.19
N THR A 361 -12.73 18.16 13.87
CA THR A 361 -13.92 18.14 12.98
C THR A 361 -13.74 19.16 11.86
N THR A 362 -14.87 19.51 11.21
CA THR A 362 -14.71 20.30 9.96
C THR A 362 -14.51 21.80 10.30
N GLU A 363 -14.28 22.23 11.47
CA GLU A 363 -13.97 23.61 11.92
C GLU A 363 -14.89 24.63 11.25
N TYR A 364 -16.22 24.24 11.10
CA TYR A 364 -17.30 25.13 10.59
C TYR A 364 -17.26 25.23 9.07
N CYS A 365 -16.41 24.36 8.41
CA CYS A 365 -16.33 24.42 6.92
C CYS A 365 -17.28 23.42 6.28
N SER A 366 -17.77 22.53 7.18
CA SER A 366 -18.58 21.41 6.64
C SER A 366 -17.77 20.57 5.64
N TYR A 367 -18.39 19.58 5.13
CA TYR A 367 -17.67 18.64 4.22
C TYR A 367 -17.38 19.28 2.87
N SER A 368 -18.34 20.02 2.34
CA SER A 368 -18.22 20.66 1.01
C SER A 368 -19.10 21.91 0.96
N PRO A 369 -18.88 22.75 -0.07
CA PRO A 369 -19.69 23.97 -0.19
C PRO A 369 -21.20 23.64 -0.25
N ALA A 370 -21.55 22.57 -0.93
CA ALA A 370 -22.99 22.21 -0.96
C ALA A 370 -23.53 21.93 0.45
N TYR A 371 -22.74 21.34 1.24
CA TYR A 371 -23.18 20.98 2.60
C TYR A 371 -23.16 22.22 3.51
N TRP A 372 -22.07 22.96 3.30
CA TRP A 372 -22.05 24.23 4.04
C TRP A 372 -23.36 25.01 3.85
N ALA A 373 -23.86 25.06 2.61
CA ALA A 373 -25.07 25.86 2.30
C ALA A 373 -26.28 25.36 3.10
N VAL A 374 -26.42 24.05 3.21
CA VAL A 374 -27.59 23.52 3.94
C VAL A 374 -27.36 23.69 5.45
N ASP A 375 -26.16 23.40 5.92
CA ASP A 375 -25.89 23.38 7.36
C ASP A 375 -26.05 24.79 7.96
N ILE A 376 -25.56 25.81 7.27
CA ILE A 376 -25.65 27.15 7.88
C ILE A 376 -27.12 27.59 7.95
N ILE A 377 -27.99 27.12 6.97
CA ILE A 377 -29.43 27.48 7.06
C ILE A 377 -30.05 26.77 8.27
N VAL A 378 -29.65 25.54 8.47
CA VAL A 378 -30.18 24.80 9.63
C VAL A 378 -29.76 25.51 10.92
N LEU A 379 -28.48 25.88 10.97
CA LEU A 379 -27.97 26.44 12.24
C LEU A 379 -28.54 27.85 12.46
N ARG A 380 -28.70 28.55 11.42
CA ARG A 380 -29.39 29.85 11.60
C ARG A 380 -30.82 29.66 12.11
N HIS A 381 -31.53 28.70 11.46
CA HIS A 381 -32.93 28.47 11.91
C HIS A 381 -32.99 27.98 13.36
N ALA A 382 -32.10 27.16 13.78
CA ALA A 382 -32.20 26.52 15.11
C ALA A 382 -31.68 27.47 16.19
N HIS A 383 -30.60 28.24 15.81
CA HIS A 383 -29.93 28.96 16.93
C HIS A 383 -30.06 30.48 16.73
N GLY A 384 -30.61 30.91 15.60
CA GLY A 384 -30.79 32.37 15.37
C GLY A 384 -29.66 32.94 14.51
N PRO A 385 -29.83 34.11 13.88
CA PRO A 385 -28.89 34.73 12.93
C PRO A 385 -27.63 35.27 13.62
N ASP A 386 -27.74 35.54 14.98
CA ASP A 386 -26.56 36.14 15.64
C ASP A 386 -25.81 35.08 16.45
N SER A 387 -26.13 33.83 16.20
CA SER A 387 -25.47 32.77 17.00
C SER A 387 -23.99 32.64 16.58
N HIS A 388 -23.26 32.14 17.56
CA HIS A 388 -21.82 31.93 17.26
C HIS A 388 -21.63 30.95 16.10
N TRP A 389 -22.56 30.02 15.91
CA TRP A 389 -22.46 29.07 14.78
C TRP A 389 -22.47 29.80 13.43
N VAL A 390 -23.39 30.71 13.22
CA VAL A 390 -23.54 31.41 11.92
C VAL A 390 -22.35 32.36 11.75
N GLU A 391 -21.94 33.00 12.82
CA GLU A 391 -20.80 33.93 12.73
C GLU A 391 -19.53 33.21 12.27
N CYS A 392 -19.29 32.03 12.79
CA CYS A 392 -18.04 31.32 12.48
C CYS A 392 -18.11 30.68 11.08
N MET A 393 -19.32 30.32 10.62
CA MET A 393 -19.42 29.61 9.32
C MET A 393 -19.45 30.62 8.17
N THR A 394 -19.77 31.83 8.42
CA THR A 394 -20.05 32.83 7.36
C THR A 394 -18.80 33.07 6.51
N PRO A 395 -17.65 33.15 7.10
CA PRO A 395 -16.49 33.47 6.23
C PRO A 395 -16.16 32.30 5.28
N ASN A 396 -16.71 31.13 5.54
CA ASN A 396 -16.31 29.93 4.77
C ASN A 396 -17.15 29.77 3.50
N TYR A 397 -18.07 30.77 3.23
CA TYR A 397 -18.81 30.65 1.96
C TYR A 397 -17.86 30.72 0.76
N ALA A 398 -16.67 31.38 1.04
CA ALA A 398 -15.73 31.58 -0.09
C ALA A 398 -14.84 30.35 -0.26
N ASP A 399 -14.93 29.48 0.79
CA ASP A 399 -14.09 28.27 0.64
C ASP A 399 -14.52 27.42 -0.57
N GLY A 400 -13.55 27.19 -1.48
CA GLY A 400 -13.86 26.31 -2.63
C GLY A 400 -14.25 27.12 -3.87
N LEU A 401 -14.42 28.54 -3.70
CA LEU A 401 -14.67 29.36 -4.89
C LEU A 401 -13.35 29.57 -5.66
N TRP A 402 -13.51 29.36 -6.91
CA TRP A 402 -12.27 29.44 -7.72
C TRP A 402 -12.56 30.25 -9.00
N MET A 403 -11.62 31.26 -9.28
CA MET A 403 -11.72 32.00 -10.57
C MET A 403 -11.25 31.11 -11.74
N CYS A 404 -12.41 30.69 -12.51
CA CYS A 404 -12.10 29.95 -13.76
C CYS A 404 -11.96 30.94 -14.94
N ARG A 405 -11.52 30.33 -16.07
CA ARG A 405 -11.41 31.24 -17.25
C ARG A 405 -12.78 31.79 -17.63
N GLU A 406 -13.80 31.05 -17.28
CA GLU A 406 -15.17 31.46 -17.69
C GLU A 406 -15.80 32.34 -16.59
N GLY A 407 -15.23 32.45 -15.50
CA GLY A 407 -15.79 33.22 -14.37
C GLY A 407 -15.60 32.47 -13.06
N LEU A 408 -16.34 32.89 -11.99
CA LEU A 408 -16.13 32.32 -10.64
C LEU A 408 -17.18 31.24 -10.35
N ALA A 409 -16.67 30.08 -9.90
CA ALA A 409 -17.59 28.99 -9.54
C ALA A 409 -16.98 28.18 -8.39
N ALA A 410 -17.92 27.54 -7.75
CA ALA A 410 -17.46 26.74 -6.59
C ALA A 410 -16.99 25.34 -7.04
N SER A 411 -16.00 24.85 -6.29
CA SER A 411 -15.53 23.47 -6.48
C SER A 411 -16.42 22.50 -5.72
N GLY A 412 -16.33 21.17 -6.09
CA GLY A 412 -17.14 20.11 -5.45
C GLY A 412 -16.79 19.96 -3.96
N THR A 413 -15.63 20.41 -3.53
CA THR A 413 -15.25 20.43 -2.10
C THR A 413 -14.66 21.82 -1.76
N ASP A 414 -14.18 21.93 -0.53
CA ASP A 414 -13.64 23.26 -0.16
C ASP A 414 -12.27 23.51 -0.80
N GLY A 415 -11.96 22.72 -1.87
CA GLY A 415 -10.69 22.75 -2.63
C GLY A 415 -10.11 21.33 -2.80
N ASN A 416 -8.85 21.26 -3.26
CA ASN A 416 -8.24 19.92 -3.49
C ASN A 416 -6.73 19.99 -3.21
N ALA A 417 -6.38 20.74 -2.25
CA ALA A 417 -4.97 21.12 -2.04
C ALA A 417 -4.12 19.89 -1.65
N VAL A 418 -4.65 19.01 -0.75
CA VAL A 418 -3.80 17.87 -0.30
C VAL A 418 -3.62 16.88 -1.45
N TRP A 419 -4.76 16.62 -2.16
CA TRP A 419 -4.66 15.69 -3.30
C TRP A 419 -3.69 16.22 -4.36
N GLU A 420 -3.74 17.54 -4.67
CA GLU A 420 -2.89 18.10 -5.74
C GLU A 420 -1.43 18.19 -5.27
N THR A 421 -1.29 18.47 -4.07
CA THR A 421 0.10 18.62 -3.58
C THR A 421 0.79 17.24 -3.51
N SER A 422 0.03 16.23 -3.06
CA SER A 422 0.62 14.88 -3.01
C SER A 422 1.08 14.42 -4.39
N LEU A 423 0.29 14.63 -5.40
CA LEU A 423 0.65 14.14 -6.75
C LEU A 423 1.74 15.05 -7.36
N SER A 424 1.70 16.34 -7.02
CA SER A 424 2.74 17.24 -7.55
C SER A 424 4.11 16.87 -6.98
N VAL A 425 4.09 16.55 -5.69
CA VAL A 425 5.37 16.15 -5.09
C VAL A 425 5.91 14.88 -5.76
N GLN A 426 5.02 13.95 -5.95
CA GLN A 426 5.49 12.72 -6.64
C GLN A 426 6.03 13.06 -8.04
N ALA A 427 5.32 13.88 -8.79
CA ALA A 427 5.73 14.21 -10.18
C ALA A 427 7.08 14.94 -10.18
N ILE A 428 7.29 15.85 -9.25
CA ILE A 428 8.52 16.68 -9.26
C ILE A 428 9.69 15.82 -8.76
N CYS A 429 9.41 15.00 -7.73
CA CYS A 429 10.49 14.10 -7.25
C CYS A 429 10.99 13.19 -8.37
N SER A 430 10.06 12.62 -9.10
CA SER A 430 10.50 11.71 -10.18
C SER A 430 11.27 12.46 -11.26
N SER A 431 10.83 13.59 -11.57
CA SER A 431 11.51 14.37 -12.64
C SER A 431 12.93 14.75 -12.22
N ILE A 432 13.10 15.25 -11.01
CA ILE A 432 14.45 15.75 -10.64
C ILE A 432 15.40 14.56 -10.44
N GLN A 433 14.85 13.42 -10.00
CA GLN A 433 15.74 12.25 -9.81
C GLN A 433 16.23 11.72 -11.17
N LEU A 434 15.42 11.92 -12.14
CA LEU A 434 15.80 11.29 -13.43
C LEU A 434 16.47 12.32 -14.33
N SER A 435 16.26 13.63 -14.14
CA SER A 435 16.75 14.60 -15.15
C SER A 435 17.97 15.34 -14.60
N SER A 436 18.35 15.32 -13.30
CA SER A 436 19.32 16.30 -12.76
C SER A 436 20.57 15.55 -12.28
N GLY A 437 21.04 14.31 -12.86
CA GLY A 437 22.35 13.67 -12.57
C GLY A 437 22.85 14.01 -11.16
N ASN A 438 22.32 13.49 -10.01
CA ASN A 438 22.59 13.58 -8.56
C ASN A 438 22.83 15.02 -8.11
N HIS A 439 22.61 16.04 -9.02
CA HIS A 439 22.70 17.46 -8.62
C HIS A 439 21.30 18.08 -8.63
N PHE A 440 20.85 18.41 -7.40
CA PHE A 440 19.48 18.95 -7.26
C PHE A 440 19.55 20.46 -7.04
N ALA A 441 18.80 21.21 -7.92
CA ALA A 441 18.76 22.69 -7.78
C ALA A 441 18.15 23.10 -6.44
N SER A 442 18.72 24.14 -5.78
CA SER A 442 18.23 24.63 -4.47
C SER A 442 16.74 25.03 -4.56
N ALA A 443 16.35 25.53 -5.65
CA ALA A 443 14.94 25.94 -5.80
C ALA A 443 13.99 24.73 -5.76
N ASP A 444 14.47 23.59 -6.33
CA ASP A 444 13.64 22.36 -6.27
C ASP A 444 13.49 21.85 -4.83
N ILE A 445 14.55 21.92 -4.15
CA ILE A 445 14.51 21.43 -2.76
C ILE A 445 13.61 22.34 -1.92
N GLU A 446 13.71 23.64 -2.13
CA GLU A 446 12.87 24.58 -1.35
C GLU A 446 11.38 24.37 -1.65
N ALA A 447 11.13 24.24 -2.93
CA ALA A 447 9.72 24.00 -3.30
C ALA A 447 9.19 22.70 -2.66
N LEU A 448 9.91 21.61 -2.70
CA LEU A 448 9.45 20.33 -2.14
C LEU A 448 9.38 20.41 -0.61
N ASP A 449 10.36 21.14 0.03
CA ASP A 449 10.30 21.25 1.51
C ASP A 449 9.04 22.02 1.94
N ALA A 450 8.73 23.04 1.22
CA ALA A 450 7.49 23.78 1.55
C ALA A 450 6.25 22.88 1.39
N ALA A 451 6.26 22.08 0.33
CA ALA A 451 5.10 21.17 0.13
C ALA A 451 5.02 20.14 1.26
N LEU A 452 6.17 19.64 1.70
CA LEU A 452 6.14 18.63 2.78
C LEU A 452 5.71 19.27 4.10
N GLU A 453 6.12 20.52 4.27
CA GLU A 453 5.59 21.21 5.46
C GLU A 453 4.06 21.30 5.42
N PHE A 454 3.58 21.67 4.27
CA PHE A 454 2.11 21.73 4.15
C PHE A 454 1.47 20.36 4.40
N LEU A 455 1.99 19.29 3.78
CA LEU A 455 1.38 17.95 3.95
C LEU A 455 1.48 17.52 5.42
N GLY A 456 2.65 17.85 6.09
CA GLY A 456 2.75 17.52 7.53
C GLY A 456 1.68 18.23 8.35
N ASP A 457 1.39 19.49 7.99
CA ASP A 457 0.39 20.26 8.75
C ASP A 457 -1.04 19.79 8.43
N SER A 458 -1.15 19.10 7.36
CA SER A 458 -2.53 18.75 6.94
C SER A 458 -2.92 17.35 7.45
N GLN A 459 -1.96 16.61 8.10
CA GLN A 459 -2.32 15.26 8.59
C GLN A 459 -3.23 15.39 9.83
N LEU A 460 -4.29 14.53 9.84
CA LEU A 460 -5.20 14.55 11.01
C LEU A 460 -4.63 13.64 12.11
N LEU A 461 -4.55 14.28 13.31
CA LEU A 461 -3.82 13.53 14.36
C LEU A 461 -4.75 13.20 15.51
N HIS A 462 -6.01 13.53 15.24
CA HIS A 462 -7.00 13.14 16.28
C HIS A 462 -8.27 12.62 15.60
N ASP A 463 -8.93 11.69 16.37
CA ASP A 463 -10.25 11.23 15.88
C ASP A 463 -11.34 12.23 16.31
N PRO A 464 -12.50 12.21 15.44
CA PRO A 464 -13.62 13.06 15.87
C PRO A 464 -14.24 12.56 17.19
N ILE A 465 -14.87 13.45 18.04
CA ILE A 465 -15.47 13.06 19.33
C ILE A 465 -16.80 12.34 19.08
N GLU A 466 -17.14 11.34 19.89
CA GLU A 466 -18.40 10.56 19.87
C GLU A 466 -18.59 9.88 18.52
N ILE A 467 -17.55 9.14 18.04
CA ILE A 467 -17.51 8.53 16.68
C ILE A 467 -18.67 7.53 16.54
N HIS A 468 -19.15 7.02 17.64
CA HIS A 468 -20.22 5.99 17.51
C HIS A 468 -21.58 6.64 17.31
N ARG A 469 -21.75 7.82 17.83
CA ARG A 469 -23.06 8.48 17.66
C ARG A 469 -23.11 9.29 16.36
N THR A 470 -21.85 9.74 15.87
CA THR A 470 -21.85 10.61 14.67
C THR A 470 -21.60 9.77 13.41
N ASN A 471 -21.44 8.50 13.63
CA ASN A 471 -21.24 7.57 12.51
C ASN A 471 -20.02 7.95 11.66
N ARG A 472 -19.05 8.67 12.26
CA ARG A 472 -17.81 9.01 11.55
C ARG A 472 -16.80 7.86 11.66
N HIS A 473 -16.03 7.77 10.52
CA HIS A 473 -14.91 6.80 10.56
C HIS A 473 -13.69 7.42 11.25
N PRO A 474 -12.91 6.58 11.97
CA PRO A 474 -11.70 7.13 12.58
C PRO A 474 -10.77 7.79 11.53
N THR A 475 -10.15 9.00 11.95
CA THR A 475 -9.41 9.76 10.91
C THR A 475 -7.96 9.94 11.32
N LYS A 476 -7.66 9.53 12.54
CA LYS A 476 -6.28 9.73 13.02
C LYS A 476 -5.26 9.07 12.09
N GLY A 477 -4.32 9.91 11.67
CA GLY A 477 -3.19 9.41 10.88
C GLY A 477 -3.43 9.58 9.36
N GLY A 478 -4.66 9.89 8.96
CA GLY A 478 -4.97 9.96 7.52
C GLY A 478 -4.97 11.42 7.03
N TRP A 479 -5.08 11.54 5.68
CA TRP A 479 -5.18 12.87 5.05
C TRP A 479 -6.53 13.03 4.34
N PRO A 480 -7.01 14.24 4.52
CA PRO A 480 -8.22 14.55 3.74
C PRO A 480 -7.90 14.85 2.29
N TYR A 481 -9.05 14.99 1.46
CA TYR A 481 -8.86 15.32 0.02
C TYR A 481 -8.38 16.76 -0.14
N SER A 482 -8.89 17.73 0.71
CA SER A 482 -8.62 19.16 0.38
C SER A 482 -7.75 19.79 1.48
N THR A 483 -8.29 19.96 2.69
CA THR A 483 -7.50 20.66 3.72
C THR A 483 -7.65 19.94 5.05
N HIS A 484 -6.75 20.34 5.99
CA HIS A 484 -6.86 19.80 7.37
C HIS A 484 -8.23 20.10 7.97
N SER A 485 -8.79 21.26 7.69
CA SER A 485 -10.06 21.68 8.33
C SER A 485 -11.25 20.87 7.79
N GLN A 486 -11.12 20.32 6.58
CA GLN A 486 -12.24 19.51 6.08
C GLN A 486 -12.48 18.27 6.97
N GLY A 487 -11.45 17.66 7.38
CA GLY A 487 -11.54 16.79 8.58
C GLY A 487 -11.97 15.37 8.20
N TYR A 488 -12.16 15.04 6.85
CA TYR A 488 -12.50 13.66 6.45
C TYR A 488 -11.32 13.05 5.70
N ILE A 489 -10.98 11.82 6.27
CA ILE A 489 -9.82 11.22 5.55
C ILE A 489 -10.37 10.43 4.35
N VAL A 490 -9.46 10.24 3.39
CA VAL A 490 -9.80 9.48 2.18
C VAL A 490 -8.65 8.50 1.90
N SER A 491 -9.09 7.24 1.65
CA SER A 491 -8.06 6.20 1.54
C SER A 491 -7.03 6.52 0.46
N ASP A 492 -7.45 6.93 -0.74
CA ASP A 492 -6.44 7.15 -1.81
C ASP A 492 -5.65 8.44 -1.54
N CYS A 493 -6.29 9.43 -0.95
CA CYS A 493 -5.49 10.63 -0.62
C CYS A 493 -4.43 10.31 0.44
N THR A 494 -4.85 9.55 1.42
CA THR A 494 -3.86 9.11 2.44
C THR A 494 -2.75 8.27 1.79
N ALA A 495 -3.12 7.40 0.89
CA ALA A 495 -2.13 6.53 0.23
C ALA A 495 -1.17 7.35 -0.63
N GLU A 496 -1.72 8.29 -1.40
CA GLU A 496 -0.86 9.03 -2.35
C GLU A 496 0.04 10.01 -1.58
N THR A 497 -0.51 10.53 -0.46
CA THR A 497 0.36 11.42 0.33
C THR A 497 1.49 10.61 0.98
N LEU A 498 1.14 9.40 1.46
CA LEU A 498 2.19 8.52 1.99
C LEU A 498 3.25 8.23 0.93
N LEU A 499 2.85 8.00 -0.27
CA LEU A 499 3.83 7.73 -1.35
C LEU A 499 4.67 8.97 -1.64
N ALA A 500 4.00 10.10 -1.66
CA ALA A 500 4.76 11.34 -1.95
C ALA A 500 5.85 11.56 -0.89
N ILE A 501 5.52 11.27 0.37
CA ILE A 501 6.51 11.52 1.45
C ILE A 501 7.62 10.47 1.36
N LEU A 502 7.26 9.22 1.08
CA LEU A 502 8.30 8.18 0.95
C LEU A 502 9.23 8.47 -0.23
N GLN A 503 8.66 8.95 -1.32
CA GLN A 503 9.51 9.25 -2.50
C GLN A 503 10.42 10.45 -2.21
N SER A 504 9.88 11.40 -1.50
CA SER A 504 10.72 12.58 -1.20
C SER A 504 11.92 12.20 -0.33
N ARG A 505 11.78 11.17 0.49
CA ARG A 505 12.90 10.77 1.38
C ARG A 505 14.06 10.20 0.57
N ARG A 506 13.80 9.89 -0.66
CA ARG A 506 14.89 9.32 -1.49
C ARG A 506 15.68 10.45 -2.16
N VAL A 507 15.32 11.62 -1.82
CA VAL A 507 16.09 12.77 -2.32
C VAL A 507 16.99 13.26 -1.16
N PRO A 508 18.48 13.06 -1.15
CA PRO A 508 19.54 13.14 -0.13
C PRO A 508 19.59 14.53 0.52
N SER A 509 18.71 15.65 0.17
CA SER A 509 18.81 17.00 0.78
C SER A 509 17.42 17.49 1.21
N LEU A 510 16.53 16.64 1.07
CA LEU A 510 15.16 17.08 1.46
C LEU A 510 14.93 16.73 2.93
N SER A 511 14.31 17.71 3.65
CA SER A 511 14.01 17.50 5.07
C SER A 511 13.00 16.37 5.28
N GLN A 512 13.34 15.51 6.30
CA GLN A 512 12.35 14.47 6.69
C GLN A 512 11.46 14.98 7.83
N ARG A 513 10.58 15.90 7.46
CA ARG A 513 9.81 16.69 8.45
C ARG A 513 8.76 15.81 9.14
N ILE A 514 8.32 14.84 8.37
CA ILE A 514 7.26 14.00 8.97
C ILE A 514 7.90 12.69 9.47
N PRO A 515 7.83 12.49 10.80
CA PRO A 515 8.51 11.32 11.39
C PRO A 515 7.80 10.00 11.01
N ILE A 516 8.53 8.99 11.12
CA ILE A 516 8.03 7.67 10.70
C ILE A 516 6.80 7.28 11.54
N GLU A 517 6.76 7.67 12.81
CA GLU A 517 5.61 7.30 13.69
C GLU A 517 4.29 7.82 13.09
N ARG A 518 4.40 9.01 12.46
CA ARG A 518 3.16 9.54 11.83
C ARG A 518 2.82 8.77 10.55
N LEU A 519 3.84 8.24 9.87
CA LEU A 519 3.53 7.40 8.69
C LEU A 519 2.91 6.06 9.12
N GLU A 520 3.35 5.56 10.33
CA GLU A 520 2.72 4.33 10.84
C GLU A 520 1.23 4.56 11.13
N LEU A 521 0.92 5.80 11.58
CA LEU A 521 -0.51 6.09 11.81
C LEU A 521 -1.28 6.08 10.48
N ALA A 522 -0.64 6.62 9.47
CA ALA A 522 -1.32 6.59 8.15
C ALA A 522 -1.56 5.16 7.67
N VAL A 523 -0.56 4.26 7.95
CA VAL A 523 -0.74 2.84 7.58
C VAL A 523 -1.90 2.23 8.39
N ASP A 524 -1.99 2.61 9.68
CA ASP A 524 -3.10 2.09 10.50
C ASP A 524 -4.45 2.59 9.95
N ALA A 525 -4.46 3.88 9.56
CA ALA A 525 -5.72 4.42 8.99
C ALA A 525 -6.11 3.70 7.70
N LEU A 526 -5.16 3.38 6.79
CA LEU A 526 -5.50 2.68 5.53
C LEU A 526 -6.01 1.26 5.82
N ILE A 527 -5.33 0.59 6.77
CA ILE A 527 -5.78 -0.79 7.08
C ILE A 527 -7.20 -0.74 7.66
N GLY A 528 -7.48 0.34 8.40
CA GLY A 528 -8.83 0.49 8.98
C GLY A 528 -9.90 0.72 7.91
N LEU A 529 -9.51 1.19 6.78
CA LEU A 529 -10.52 1.51 5.74
C LEU A 529 -10.73 0.32 4.80
N GLU A 530 -9.87 -0.72 5.04
CA GLU A 530 -10.13 -1.93 4.25
C GLU A 530 -11.48 -2.56 4.64
N SER A 531 -12.20 -3.00 3.56
CA SER A 531 -13.55 -3.51 3.88
C SER A 531 -13.64 -5.01 3.56
N GLY A 532 -13.90 -5.87 4.72
CA GLY A 532 -14.20 -7.32 4.56
C GLY A 532 -12.98 -8.11 4.10
N ASN A 533 -11.73 -7.66 4.55
CA ASN A 533 -10.49 -8.34 4.06
C ASN A 533 -10.43 -8.40 2.54
N SER A 534 -10.99 -7.38 1.94
CA SER A 534 -10.98 -7.27 0.46
C SER A 534 -10.58 -5.85 0.06
N GLY A 535 -10.90 -5.24 -1.02
CA GLY A 535 -10.59 -3.93 -1.60
C GLY A 535 -10.88 -2.78 -0.62
N PHE A 536 -10.58 -1.58 -1.04
CA PHE A 536 -10.69 -0.38 -0.18
C PHE A 536 -11.77 0.57 -0.70
N ALA A 537 -12.51 1.07 0.36
CA ALA A 537 -13.46 2.16 0.03
C ALA A 537 -12.77 3.52 0.12
N ALA A 538 -13.55 4.61 -0.16
CA ALA A 538 -12.89 5.94 -0.21
C ALA A 538 -12.86 6.57 1.19
N TYR A 539 -14.05 6.76 1.83
CA TYR A 539 -14.07 7.58 3.07
C TYR A 539 -14.25 6.67 4.29
N GLU A 540 -15.19 5.63 4.07
CA GLU A 540 -15.51 4.72 5.20
C GLU A 540 -15.58 3.28 4.70
N ARG A 541 -15.71 2.42 5.73
CA ARG A 541 -15.93 1.02 5.28
C ARG A 541 -17.34 0.86 4.70
N VAL A 542 -17.41 -0.25 3.94
CA VAL A 542 -18.74 -0.50 3.35
C VAL A 542 -19.67 -1.00 4.45
N ARG A 543 -20.80 -0.20 4.71
CA ARG A 543 -21.69 -0.56 5.85
C ARG A 543 -23.05 -1.03 5.33
N GLY A 544 -23.41 -0.57 4.07
CA GLY A 544 -24.78 -0.86 3.60
C GLY A 544 -24.79 -1.97 2.54
N TRP A 545 -26.05 -2.53 2.37
CA TRP A 545 -26.23 -3.56 1.32
C TRP A 545 -26.35 -2.90 -0.06
N GLU A 546 -25.91 -3.67 -1.03
CA GLU A 546 -25.98 -3.14 -2.42
C GLU A 546 -27.43 -2.90 -2.85
N MET A 547 -28.39 -3.67 -2.28
CA MET A 547 -29.81 -3.56 -2.70
C MET A 547 -30.40 -2.20 -2.30
N LEU A 548 -29.71 -1.51 -1.42
CA LEU A 548 -30.23 -0.16 -1.05
C LEU A 548 -30.23 0.77 -2.26
N GLU A 549 -29.48 0.45 -3.24
CA GLU A 549 -29.48 1.30 -4.45
C GLU A 549 -30.82 1.23 -5.18
N LEU A 550 -31.57 0.09 -4.98
CA LEU A 550 -32.89 -0.03 -5.63
C LEU A 550 -33.90 0.96 -5.03
N CYS A 551 -33.47 1.53 -3.81
CA CYS A 551 -34.38 2.50 -3.15
C CYS A 551 -33.86 3.93 -3.35
N ASN A 552 -32.96 4.11 -4.21
CA ASN A 552 -32.36 5.43 -4.45
C ASN A 552 -33.39 6.45 -4.97
N ILE A 553 -33.56 7.57 -4.14
CA ILE A 553 -34.63 8.52 -4.53
C ILE A 553 -33.99 9.83 -4.99
N THR A 554 -32.70 9.79 -5.22
CA THR A 554 -32.03 11.03 -5.62
C THR A 554 -32.37 11.40 -7.07
N ASP A 555 -32.75 10.49 -7.95
CA ASP A 555 -33.24 10.68 -9.34
C ASP A 555 -32.11 11.21 -10.24
N THR A 556 -30.97 11.77 -9.65
CA THR A 556 -29.99 12.49 -10.49
C THR A 556 -28.63 11.79 -10.39
N TYR A 557 -28.57 10.77 -9.41
CA TYR A 557 -27.30 10.05 -9.28
C TYR A 557 -27.57 8.54 -9.32
N GLU A 558 -26.46 7.88 -9.79
CA GLU A 558 -26.47 6.40 -9.69
C GLU A 558 -25.34 5.95 -8.74
N ASP A 559 -25.66 4.84 -8.04
CA ASP A 559 -24.63 4.22 -7.16
C ASP A 559 -24.13 5.22 -6.11
N CYS A 560 -25.12 5.82 -5.44
CA CYS A 560 -24.66 6.88 -4.49
C CYS A 560 -25.20 6.59 -3.09
N MET A 561 -25.94 5.47 -2.95
CA MET A 561 -26.59 5.28 -1.62
C MET A 561 -25.57 4.66 -0.65
N ILE A 562 -24.63 3.87 -1.14
CA ILE A 562 -23.74 3.22 -0.15
C ILE A 562 -22.29 3.46 -0.59
N GLU A 563 -21.44 3.36 0.51
CA GLU A 563 -20.00 3.31 0.19
C GLU A 563 -19.64 1.98 -0.49
N ARG A 564 -18.66 2.15 -1.53
CA ARG A 564 -18.28 0.91 -2.24
C ARG A 564 -16.75 0.78 -2.25
N ARG A 565 -16.52 -0.41 -2.68
CA ARG A 565 -15.07 -0.58 -2.97
C ARG A 565 -14.78 -0.18 -4.43
N TYR A 566 -13.51 0.35 -4.52
CA TYR A 566 -13.20 0.87 -5.89
C TYR A 566 -11.82 0.36 -6.32
N ALA A 567 -11.73 0.08 -7.68
CA ALA A 567 -10.40 -0.35 -8.20
C ALA A 567 -9.33 0.71 -7.95
N GLU A 568 -9.71 1.92 -7.98
CA GLU A 568 -8.73 3.03 -7.89
C GLU A 568 -8.21 3.14 -6.46
N THR A 569 -9.21 3.15 -5.47
CA THR A 569 -8.72 3.30 -4.08
C THR A 569 -7.96 2.04 -3.62
N THR A 570 -8.36 0.90 -4.18
CA THR A 570 -7.67 -0.35 -3.79
C THR A 570 -6.25 -0.38 -4.36
N GLY A 571 -6.15 -0.06 -5.67
CA GLY A 571 -4.80 -0.05 -6.28
C GLY A 571 -3.87 0.96 -5.59
N SER A 572 -4.38 2.12 -5.30
CA SER A 572 -3.55 3.16 -4.67
C SER A 572 -3.11 2.74 -3.27
N ALA A 573 -4.01 2.24 -2.43
CA ALA A 573 -3.65 1.78 -1.07
C ALA A 573 -2.61 0.66 -1.11
N MET A 574 -2.80 -0.25 -2.10
CA MET A 574 -1.82 -1.36 -2.19
C MET A 574 -0.42 -0.81 -2.52
N MET A 575 -0.41 0.12 -3.39
CA MET A 575 0.91 0.68 -3.75
C MET A 575 1.55 1.35 -2.53
N ALA A 576 0.82 2.17 -1.86
CA ALA A 576 1.40 2.86 -0.69
C ALA A 576 1.86 1.87 0.38
N LEU A 577 1.01 0.85 0.65
CA LEU A 577 1.38 -0.13 1.69
C LEU A 577 2.60 -0.95 1.27
N THR A 578 2.59 -1.21 0.00
CA THR A 578 3.76 -2.00 -0.48
C THR A 578 5.04 -1.15 -0.35
N GLU A 579 4.93 0.11 -0.70
CA GLU A 579 6.15 0.95 -0.63
C GLU A 579 6.55 1.19 0.83
N PHE A 580 5.61 1.39 1.62
CA PHE A 580 5.95 1.56 3.04
C PHE A 580 6.60 0.30 3.60
N ASN A 581 5.98 -0.87 3.28
CA ASN A 581 6.52 -2.14 3.80
C ASN A 581 7.94 -2.40 3.29
N ALA A 582 8.23 -1.95 2.07
CA ALA A 582 9.59 -2.15 1.54
C ALA A 582 10.60 -1.33 2.34
N GLU A 583 10.26 -0.19 2.78
CA GLU A 583 11.22 0.66 3.53
C GLU A 583 11.21 0.30 5.02
N TYR A 584 10.05 -0.26 5.47
CA TYR A 584 9.93 -0.60 6.90
C TYR A 584 9.21 -1.94 7.04
N PRO A 585 9.88 -3.08 6.95
CA PRO A 585 9.29 -4.43 6.77
C PRO A 585 8.77 -5.00 8.10
N SER A 586 9.16 -4.42 9.25
CA SER A 586 8.78 -5.04 10.54
C SER A 586 7.43 -4.49 11.03
N TYR A 587 6.95 -3.35 10.50
CA TYR A 587 5.71 -2.75 11.03
C TYR A 587 4.47 -3.37 10.37
N ARG A 588 3.65 -4.16 11.10
CA ARG A 588 2.37 -4.78 10.73
C ARG A 588 2.47 -5.51 9.39
N GLU A 589 3.48 -6.20 9.21
CA GLU A 589 3.77 -6.89 7.93
C GLU A 589 2.62 -7.84 7.55
N ASP A 590 2.11 -8.56 8.50
CA ASP A 590 1.04 -9.53 8.17
C ASP A 590 -0.24 -8.82 7.70
N ASP A 591 -0.56 -7.74 8.35
CA ASP A 591 -1.78 -6.99 7.93
C ASP A 591 -1.61 -6.40 6.53
N ILE A 592 -0.41 -5.91 6.33
CA ILE A 592 -0.18 -5.29 5.01
C ILE A 592 -0.26 -6.37 3.93
N ARG A 593 0.35 -7.47 4.18
CA ARG A 593 0.26 -8.57 3.20
C ARG A 593 -1.20 -9.00 2.98
N ARG A 594 -1.88 -9.07 4.02
CA ARG A 594 -3.31 -9.45 3.88
C ARG A 594 -4.05 -8.43 3.01
N CYS A 595 -3.82 -7.15 3.25
CA CYS A 595 -4.50 -6.12 2.44
C CYS A 595 -4.11 -6.24 0.96
N ILE A 596 -2.83 -6.58 0.73
CA ILE A 596 -2.39 -6.69 -0.67
C ILE A 596 -3.04 -7.91 -1.32
N ASP A 597 -3.11 -9.01 -0.61
CA ASP A 597 -3.72 -10.23 -1.18
C ASP A 597 -5.24 -10.03 -1.36
N GLY A 598 -5.85 -9.48 -0.35
CA GLY A 598 -7.30 -9.24 -0.46
C GLY A 598 -7.63 -8.24 -1.60
N GLY A 599 -6.83 -7.19 -1.65
CA GLY A 599 -7.03 -6.22 -2.76
C GLY A 599 -6.89 -6.87 -4.14
N ALA A 600 -5.86 -7.71 -4.27
CA ALA A 600 -5.65 -8.38 -5.58
C ALA A 600 -6.85 -9.29 -5.91
N ALA A 601 -7.31 -10.01 -4.91
CA ALA A 601 -8.48 -10.87 -5.17
C ALA A 601 -9.70 -10.03 -5.60
N TYR A 602 -9.87 -8.94 -4.94
CA TYR A 602 -11.02 -8.08 -5.32
C TYR A 602 -10.87 -7.57 -6.77
N LEU A 603 -9.67 -7.09 -7.11
CA LEU A 603 -9.49 -6.52 -8.47
C LEU A 603 -9.69 -7.61 -9.54
N LEU A 604 -9.21 -8.81 -9.26
CA LEU A 604 -9.39 -9.88 -10.26
C LEU A 604 -10.87 -10.25 -10.41
N ARG A 605 -11.61 -10.16 -9.36
CA ARG A 605 -13.03 -10.59 -9.40
C ARG A 605 -13.91 -9.51 -10.04
N THR A 606 -13.46 -8.26 -10.03
CA THR A 606 -14.41 -7.19 -10.44
C THR A 606 -14.06 -6.72 -11.86
N GLN A 607 -13.03 -7.42 -12.49
CA GLN A 607 -12.68 -7.03 -13.87
C GLN A 607 -13.84 -7.34 -14.84
N TYR A 608 -14.10 -6.35 -15.70
CA TYR A 608 -15.15 -6.59 -16.73
C TYR A 608 -14.65 -7.61 -17.77
N SER A 609 -15.69 -8.15 -18.50
CA SER A 609 -15.37 -9.23 -19.47
C SER A 609 -14.43 -8.73 -20.57
N HIS A 610 -14.49 -7.45 -20.92
CA HIS A 610 -13.61 -6.95 -22.01
C HIS A 610 -12.22 -6.60 -21.47
N GLY A 611 -12.02 -6.75 -20.15
CA GLY A 611 -10.64 -6.70 -19.62
C GLY A 611 -10.41 -5.43 -18.79
N GLY A 612 -11.24 -4.39 -18.83
CA GLY A 612 -11.01 -3.11 -18.13
C GLY A 612 -11.80 -3.07 -16.81
N TRP A 613 -11.48 -1.95 -16.02
CA TRP A 613 -12.23 -1.63 -14.78
C TRP A 613 -12.89 -0.26 -14.92
N ILE A 614 -13.99 -0.19 -14.34
CA ILE A 614 -14.76 1.06 -14.56
C ILE A 614 -14.32 2.08 -13.48
N GLY A 615 -14.01 3.30 -14.02
CA GLY A 615 -13.59 4.42 -13.12
C GLY A 615 -14.80 5.16 -12.57
N THR A 616 -14.71 5.55 -11.20
CA THR A 616 -15.85 6.24 -10.57
C THR A 616 -15.41 7.63 -10.08
N TRP A 617 -14.08 7.87 -10.18
CA TRP A 617 -13.63 9.18 -9.67
C TRP A 617 -12.92 9.96 -10.79
N ALA A 618 -12.71 9.33 -12.00
CA ALA A 618 -12.24 9.99 -13.24
C ALA A 618 -12.75 9.21 -14.45
N VAL A 619 -12.70 9.87 -15.54
CA VAL A 619 -13.26 9.25 -16.75
C VAL A 619 -12.29 8.17 -17.23
N CYS A 620 -12.85 6.90 -17.02
CA CYS A 620 -13.73 5.78 -16.70
C CYS A 620 -12.92 4.48 -16.75
N PHE A 621 -12.44 3.87 -17.99
CA PHE A 621 -11.82 2.52 -17.94
C PHE A 621 -10.30 2.67 -18.00
N THR A 622 -9.79 3.77 -18.84
CA THR A 622 -8.31 3.90 -18.84
C THR A 622 -7.80 4.26 -17.44
N PHE A 623 -8.58 5.10 -16.76
CA PHE A 623 -8.16 5.56 -15.42
C PHE A 623 -8.19 4.39 -14.43
N ALA A 624 -9.30 3.71 -14.29
CA ALA A 624 -9.38 2.64 -13.27
C ALA A 624 -8.47 1.46 -13.63
N THR A 625 -8.36 1.21 -14.93
CA THR A 625 -7.50 0.07 -15.33
C THR A 625 -6.04 0.34 -14.97
N MET A 626 -5.63 1.62 -15.08
CA MET A 626 -4.26 1.97 -14.62
C MET A 626 -4.06 1.59 -13.15
N TRP A 627 -4.96 1.99 -12.32
CA TRP A 627 -4.79 1.71 -10.87
C TRP A 627 -4.88 0.21 -10.59
N ALA A 628 -5.85 -0.45 -11.28
CA ALA A 628 -5.96 -1.92 -11.06
C ALA A 628 -4.66 -2.63 -11.46
N LEU A 629 -4.08 -2.22 -12.56
CA LEU A 629 -2.85 -2.91 -12.99
C LEU A 629 -1.69 -2.54 -12.06
N GLU A 630 -1.64 -1.32 -11.55
CA GLU A 630 -0.58 -1.00 -10.56
C GLU A 630 -0.76 -1.83 -9.28
N GLY A 631 -2.04 -1.87 -8.83
CA GLY A 631 -2.31 -2.72 -7.65
C GLY A 631 -1.94 -4.18 -7.86
N LEU A 632 -2.33 -4.73 -9.01
CA LEU A 632 -2.04 -6.17 -9.26
C LEU A 632 -0.52 -6.39 -9.39
N ALA A 633 0.11 -5.40 -9.89
CA ALA A 633 1.59 -5.55 -9.97
C ALA A 633 2.18 -5.67 -8.57
N CYS A 634 1.63 -4.97 -7.57
CA CYS A 634 2.11 -5.09 -6.18
C CYS A 634 1.99 -6.52 -5.66
N ALA A 635 1.05 -7.25 -6.25
CA ALA A 635 0.86 -8.66 -5.82
C ALA A 635 1.61 -9.61 -6.76
N GLY A 636 2.35 -9.02 -7.69
CA GLY A 636 3.24 -9.85 -8.54
C GLY A 636 2.55 -10.30 -9.82
N TYR A 637 1.38 -9.80 -10.17
CA TYR A 637 0.70 -10.23 -11.42
C TYR A 637 1.14 -9.34 -12.59
N THR A 638 1.57 -10.01 -13.64
CA THR A 638 1.98 -9.32 -14.89
C THR A 638 1.26 -9.92 -16.10
N GLU A 639 1.61 -9.27 -17.27
CA GLU A 639 0.96 -9.80 -18.50
C GLU A 639 1.37 -11.26 -18.75
N LYS A 640 2.53 -11.68 -18.35
CA LYS A 640 3.06 -13.00 -18.72
C LYS A 640 2.51 -14.10 -17.80
N ASN A 641 2.12 -13.67 -16.58
CA ASN A 641 1.79 -14.78 -15.66
C ASN A 641 0.35 -14.71 -15.20
N CYS A 642 -0.46 -13.75 -15.76
CA CYS A 642 -1.85 -13.64 -15.29
C CYS A 642 -2.75 -13.28 -16.47
N PRO A 643 -3.71 -14.14 -16.79
CA PRO A 643 -4.60 -13.93 -17.94
C PRO A 643 -5.44 -12.64 -17.78
N ALA A 644 -5.88 -12.43 -16.57
CA ALA A 644 -6.68 -11.18 -16.39
C ALA A 644 -5.86 -9.94 -16.74
N VAL A 645 -4.57 -9.93 -16.32
CA VAL A 645 -3.70 -8.77 -16.66
C VAL A 645 -3.45 -8.73 -18.16
N ALA A 646 -3.26 -9.86 -18.81
CA ALA A 646 -3.10 -9.89 -20.28
C ALA A 646 -4.34 -9.33 -20.99
N LYS A 647 -5.45 -9.67 -20.47
CA LYS A 647 -6.69 -9.16 -21.09
C LYS A 647 -6.80 -7.63 -20.91
N ALA A 648 -6.42 -7.18 -19.75
CA ALA A 648 -6.46 -5.72 -19.53
C ALA A 648 -5.50 -4.99 -20.49
N CYS A 649 -4.25 -5.57 -20.66
CA CYS A 649 -3.33 -4.97 -21.65
C CYS A 649 -3.96 -4.96 -23.05
N ALA A 650 -4.57 -6.08 -23.40
CA ALA A 650 -5.22 -6.15 -24.74
C ALA A 650 -6.33 -5.09 -24.85
N PHE A 651 -7.02 -4.96 -23.77
CA PHE A 651 -8.11 -3.95 -23.78
C PHE A 651 -7.54 -2.55 -24.05
N LEU A 652 -6.48 -2.14 -23.33
CA LEU A 652 -5.91 -0.80 -23.57
C LEU A 652 -5.31 -0.69 -24.97
N LEU A 653 -4.63 -1.75 -25.43
CA LEU A 653 -3.96 -1.69 -26.75
C LEU A 653 -5.00 -1.58 -27.87
N ARG A 654 -6.10 -2.22 -27.72
CA ARG A 654 -7.09 -2.17 -28.83
C ARG A 654 -7.74 -0.79 -28.92
N HIS A 655 -7.60 0.00 -27.81
CA HIS A 655 -8.29 1.31 -27.89
C HIS A 655 -7.28 2.43 -28.11
N GLN A 656 -6.00 2.03 -28.36
CA GLN A 656 -5.03 3.09 -28.73
C GLN A 656 -5.37 3.66 -30.11
N ASN A 657 -5.39 5.06 -30.18
CA ASN A 657 -5.67 5.70 -31.48
C ASN A 657 -4.52 5.48 -32.48
N PRO A 658 -4.87 4.94 -33.65
CA PRO A 658 -3.83 4.52 -34.61
C PRO A 658 -3.14 5.73 -35.26
N ASP A 659 -3.83 6.96 -35.25
CA ASP A 659 -3.25 8.11 -36.00
C ASP A 659 -2.21 8.84 -35.16
N ASP A 660 -2.43 8.86 -33.89
CA ASP A 660 -1.49 9.75 -33.15
C ASP A 660 -0.84 8.99 -31.99
N GLY A 661 -1.34 7.68 -31.71
CA GLY A 661 -0.64 6.84 -30.70
C GLY A 661 -1.20 7.08 -29.29
N GLY A 662 -2.13 8.07 -29.08
CA GLY A 662 -2.69 8.37 -27.74
C GLY A 662 -4.00 7.62 -27.50
N TRP A 663 -4.57 7.86 -26.19
CA TRP A 663 -5.90 7.34 -25.79
C TRP A 663 -6.83 8.50 -25.41
N GLY A 664 -8.09 8.30 -25.73
CA GLY A 664 -9.11 9.30 -25.35
C GLY A 664 -10.45 8.62 -25.04
N GLU A 665 -10.94 9.10 -23.86
CA GLU A 665 -12.21 8.43 -23.48
C GLU A 665 -13.24 9.50 -23.09
N ALA A 666 -14.54 9.18 -23.50
CA ALA A 666 -15.61 10.14 -23.21
C ALA A 666 -16.33 9.76 -21.92
N LEU A 667 -16.91 10.75 -21.28
CA LEU A 667 -17.68 10.52 -20.03
C LEU A 667 -18.79 9.50 -20.25
N GLU A 668 -19.27 9.39 -21.52
CA GLU A 668 -20.36 8.43 -21.84
C GLU A 668 -19.94 6.98 -21.57
N SER A 669 -18.66 6.75 -21.49
CA SER A 669 -18.18 5.38 -21.18
C SER A 669 -18.81 4.85 -19.88
N TYR A 670 -19.00 5.67 -18.93
CA TYR A 670 -19.59 5.19 -17.65
C TYR A 670 -21.03 4.71 -17.86
N ARG A 671 -21.78 5.56 -18.56
CA ARG A 671 -23.20 5.18 -18.74
C ARG A 671 -23.34 3.90 -19.56
N MET A 672 -22.41 3.73 -20.53
CA MET A 672 -22.55 2.56 -21.43
C MET A 672 -21.85 1.34 -20.82
N LYS A 673 -21.23 1.64 -19.65
CA LYS A 673 -20.44 0.56 -19.02
C LYS A 673 -19.53 -0.14 -20.03
N ASP A 674 -19.10 0.67 -20.96
CA ASP A 674 -18.13 0.23 -21.99
C ASP A 674 -17.33 1.44 -22.49
N TYR A 675 -16.15 1.06 -23.08
CA TYR A 675 -15.28 2.15 -23.58
C TYR A 675 -15.95 2.88 -24.76
N VAL A 676 -16.02 4.23 -24.52
CA VAL A 676 -16.51 5.09 -25.62
C VAL A 676 -15.43 6.14 -25.93
N ALA A 677 -15.03 6.06 -27.19
CA ALA A 677 -13.93 6.97 -27.59
C ALA A 677 -14.38 8.43 -27.55
N GLU A 678 -13.45 9.27 -27.15
CA GLU A 678 -13.73 10.72 -27.19
C GLU A 678 -13.73 11.23 -28.64
N PRO A 679 -14.79 11.96 -28.95
CA PRO A 679 -14.96 12.38 -30.35
C PRO A 679 -13.81 13.29 -30.82
N GLU A 680 -13.18 14.02 -29.83
CA GLU A 680 -12.11 14.97 -30.27
C GLU A 680 -10.75 14.27 -30.29
N GLY A 681 -10.73 12.98 -30.03
CA GLY A 681 -9.48 12.20 -30.21
C GLY A 681 -8.80 11.95 -28.85
N SER A 682 -7.45 11.75 -28.92
CA SER A 682 -6.66 11.33 -27.73
C SER A 682 -6.60 12.47 -26.71
N GLN A 683 -6.59 12.09 -25.45
CA GLN A 683 -6.44 13.06 -24.35
C GLN A 683 -5.17 12.74 -23.54
N VAL A 684 -4.53 13.84 -23.12
CA VAL A 684 -3.22 13.70 -22.47
C VAL A 684 -3.34 12.84 -21.20
N PRO A 685 -4.30 13.08 -20.32
CA PRO A 685 -4.33 12.25 -19.11
C PRO A 685 -4.69 10.80 -19.41
N ASN A 686 -5.69 10.54 -20.34
CA ASN A 686 -6.02 9.12 -20.65
C ASN A 686 -4.81 8.38 -21.25
N THR A 687 -4.06 9.12 -22.04
CA THR A 687 -2.86 8.47 -22.62
C THR A 687 -1.84 8.16 -21.52
N ALA A 688 -1.69 9.07 -20.61
CA ALA A 688 -0.77 8.81 -19.49
C ALA A 688 -1.25 7.62 -18.64
N TYR A 689 -2.59 7.52 -18.35
CA TYR A 689 -3.09 6.37 -17.58
C TYR A 689 -2.75 5.04 -18.27
N ALA A 690 -2.99 5.01 -19.58
CA ALA A 690 -2.78 3.74 -20.31
C ALA A 690 -1.29 3.34 -20.30
N ILE A 691 -0.41 4.37 -20.43
CA ILE A 691 1.04 4.07 -20.44
C ILE A 691 1.45 3.53 -19.06
N ILE A 692 0.97 4.24 -18.06
CA ILE A 692 1.33 3.80 -16.68
C ILE A 692 0.85 2.36 -16.46
N GLY A 693 -0.43 2.08 -16.80
CA GLY A 693 -0.98 0.71 -16.60
C GLY A 693 -0.20 -0.34 -17.41
N LEU A 694 0.10 -0.02 -18.68
CA LEU A 694 0.79 -1.02 -19.54
C LEU A 694 2.20 -1.29 -19.01
N ILE A 695 2.81 -0.24 -18.50
CA ILE A 695 4.18 -0.47 -17.96
C ILE A 695 4.08 -1.27 -16.67
N ALA A 696 3.11 -0.94 -15.82
CA ALA A 696 2.94 -1.70 -14.57
C ALA A 696 2.66 -3.18 -14.85
N ALA A 697 2.02 -3.42 -15.99
CA ALA A 697 1.64 -4.82 -16.31
C ALA A 697 2.78 -5.53 -17.03
N GLN A 698 3.89 -4.81 -17.23
CA GLN A 698 5.01 -5.35 -18.05
C GLN A 698 4.51 -5.88 -19.39
N CYS A 699 3.82 -5.00 -20.09
CA CYS A 699 3.22 -5.34 -21.39
C CYS A 699 4.33 -5.63 -22.42
N THR A 700 4.07 -6.63 -23.25
CA THR A 700 5.11 -7.11 -24.19
C THR A 700 5.16 -6.20 -25.42
N ASN A 701 4.10 -5.35 -25.60
CA ASN A 701 4.09 -4.49 -26.80
C ASN A 701 4.71 -3.13 -26.47
N GLN A 702 6.00 -3.09 -26.49
CA GLN A 702 6.74 -1.86 -26.15
C GLN A 702 6.49 -0.77 -27.20
N ALA A 703 6.34 -1.15 -28.45
CA ALA A 703 6.11 -0.17 -29.53
C ALA A 703 4.85 0.66 -29.27
N ALA A 704 3.84 0.03 -28.78
CA ALA A 704 2.60 0.79 -28.49
C ALA A 704 2.85 1.82 -27.37
N ILE A 705 3.61 1.40 -26.34
CA ILE A 705 3.93 2.35 -25.25
C ILE A 705 4.75 3.53 -25.80
N GLU A 706 5.70 3.27 -26.69
CA GLU A 706 6.54 4.35 -27.26
C GLU A 706 5.69 5.31 -28.12
N ARG A 707 4.71 4.77 -28.82
CA ARG A 707 3.84 5.70 -29.59
C ARG A 707 3.06 6.61 -28.65
N GLY A 708 2.56 6.01 -27.53
CA GLY A 708 1.88 6.87 -26.53
C GLY A 708 2.82 7.95 -25.98
N VAL A 709 4.06 7.57 -25.62
CA VAL A 709 5.04 8.55 -25.09
C VAL A 709 5.33 9.62 -26.14
N SER A 710 5.41 9.16 -27.38
CA SER A 710 5.64 10.16 -28.45
C SER A 710 4.48 11.16 -28.53
N TYR A 711 3.27 10.66 -28.42
CA TYR A 711 2.12 11.58 -28.42
C TYR A 711 2.25 12.62 -27.29
N LEU A 712 2.65 12.19 -26.03
CA LEU A 712 2.73 13.14 -24.91
C LEU A 712 3.84 14.18 -25.15
N THR A 713 4.96 13.74 -25.67
CA THR A 713 6.07 14.70 -25.87
C THR A 713 5.77 15.64 -27.04
N LYS A 714 5.02 15.17 -28.04
CA LYS A 714 4.70 16.04 -29.20
C LYS A 714 3.63 17.06 -28.84
N THR A 715 2.80 16.71 -27.93
CA THR A 715 1.67 17.62 -27.66
C THR A 715 2.07 18.63 -26.58
N GLN A 716 3.34 18.45 -25.95
CA GLN A 716 3.76 19.41 -24.92
C GLN A 716 4.09 20.77 -25.57
N GLN A 717 3.58 21.85 -24.90
CA GLN A 717 3.86 23.19 -25.43
C GLN A 717 5.31 23.58 -25.08
N PRO A 718 5.84 24.57 -25.85
CA PRO A 718 7.24 24.96 -25.65
C PRO A 718 7.50 25.44 -24.20
N ASN A 719 6.49 25.97 -23.58
CA ASN A 719 6.70 26.47 -22.20
C ASN A 719 6.59 25.33 -21.17
N GLY A 720 6.31 24.09 -21.70
CA GLY A 720 6.36 22.94 -20.77
C GLY A 720 4.97 22.47 -20.35
N GLU A 721 3.90 23.25 -20.64
CA GLU A 721 2.54 22.81 -20.27
C GLU A 721 1.92 21.91 -21.34
N TRP A 722 0.89 21.22 -20.87
CA TRP A 722 -0.03 20.54 -21.81
C TRP A 722 -1.40 21.23 -21.75
N LEU A 723 -2.09 21.23 -22.89
CA LEU A 723 -3.36 22.00 -22.93
C LEU A 723 -4.51 21.11 -22.46
N PRO A 724 -5.47 21.83 -21.82
CA PRO A 724 -6.61 21.08 -21.29
C PRO A 724 -7.42 20.40 -22.41
N GLY A 725 -7.92 19.17 -22.06
CA GLY A 725 -8.85 18.47 -23.00
C GLY A 725 -10.26 18.39 -22.40
N ALA A 726 -10.99 17.34 -22.80
CA ALA A 726 -12.35 17.13 -22.24
C ALA A 726 -12.30 16.86 -20.74
N LEU A 727 -13.50 16.78 -20.11
CA LEU A 727 -13.57 16.61 -18.64
C LEU A 727 -12.83 15.34 -18.20
N GLU A 728 -12.08 15.47 -17.04
CA GLU A 728 -11.17 14.37 -16.60
C GLU A 728 -11.82 13.57 -15.47
N GLY A 729 -12.71 14.22 -14.76
CA GLY A 729 -13.21 13.55 -13.54
C GLY A 729 -14.70 13.20 -13.64
N ILE A 730 -15.07 12.20 -12.75
CA ILE A 730 -16.49 11.83 -12.59
C ILE A 730 -16.77 11.66 -11.09
N TYR A 731 -17.89 12.25 -10.64
CA TYR A 731 -18.37 12.01 -9.26
C TYR A 731 -19.85 11.64 -9.29
N THR A 732 -20.18 10.44 -8.81
CA THR A 732 -21.57 9.94 -8.83
C THR A 732 -22.24 10.20 -10.19
N PRO A 733 -22.02 9.42 -11.18
CA PRO A 733 -22.52 9.57 -12.55
C PRO A 733 -23.97 10.08 -12.58
N PRO A 734 -24.12 11.03 -13.47
CA PRO A 734 -23.28 11.44 -14.62
C PRO A 734 -22.51 12.73 -14.33
N CYS A 735 -22.17 13.05 -13.04
CA CYS A 735 -21.63 14.40 -12.79
C CYS A 735 -20.13 14.43 -13.07
N GLY A 736 -19.76 15.25 -14.16
CA GLY A 736 -18.34 15.40 -14.55
C GLY A 736 -17.66 16.53 -13.75
N TYR A 737 -16.23 16.34 -13.51
CA TYR A 737 -15.41 17.35 -12.82
C TYR A 737 -14.18 17.68 -13.68
N ARG A 738 -13.70 18.91 -13.25
CA ARG A 738 -12.38 19.23 -13.86
C ARG A 738 -11.28 18.97 -12.84
N TYR A 739 -10.22 18.30 -13.42
CA TYR A 739 -8.96 18.16 -12.68
C TYR A 739 -7.82 18.74 -13.53
N PRO A 740 -7.62 20.02 -13.51
CA PRO A 740 -6.77 20.71 -14.48
C PRO A 740 -5.29 20.29 -14.36
N LEU A 741 -4.95 19.80 -13.21
CA LEU A 741 -3.51 19.50 -13.08
C LEU A 741 -3.23 18.03 -13.41
N TYR A 742 -4.25 17.20 -13.75
CA TYR A 742 -3.99 15.79 -14.15
C TYR A 742 -3.11 15.73 -15.41
N LYS A 743 -3.19 16.73 -16.21
CA LYS A 743 -2.33 16.70 -17.42
C LYS A 743 -0.84 16.80 -17.04
N PHE A 744 -0.56 17.25 -15.83
CA PHE A 744 0.85 17.24 -15.38
C PHE A 744 1.12 16.00 -14.52
N HIS A 745 0.24 15.77 -13.56
CA HIS A 745 0.52 14.69 -12.58
C HIS A 745 0.74 13.35 -13.27
N PHE A 746 -0.15 13.01 -14.08
CA PHE A 746 -0.08 11.62 -14.59
C PHE A 746 0.82 11.56 -15.82
N THR A 747 0.92 12.72 -16.53
CA THR A 747 1.85 12.70 -17.69
C THR A 747 3.30 12.58 -17.20
N LEU A 748 3.61 13.34 -16.16
CA LEU A 748 4.99 13.23 -15.66
C LEU A 748 5.24 11.85 -15.03
N LYS A 749 4.22 11.34 -14.36
CA LYS A 749 4.39 9.96 -13.85
C LYS A 749 4.60 8.97 -15.00
N ALA A 750 3.83 9.10 -16.05
CA ALA A 750 3.96 8.14 -17.18
C ALA A 750 5.36 8.24 -17.80
N LEU A 751 5.83 9.48 -18.01
CA LEU A 751 7.15 9.63 -18.65
C LEU A 751 8.25 9.11 -17.72
N ALA A 752 8.05 9.36 -16.44
CA ALA A 752 9.04 8.82 -15.48
C ALA A 752 9.05 7.30 -15.48
N CYS A 753 7.85 6.69 -15.46
CA CYS A 753 7.79 5.22 -15.53
C CYS A 753 8.47 4.69 -16.78
N TYR A 754 8.26 5.39 -17.90
CA TYR A 754 8.89 4.94 -19.17
C TYR A 754 10.41 5.09 -19.09
N ALA A 755 10.86 6.25 -18.60
CA ALA A 755 12.31 6.49 -18.56
C ALA A 755 13.00 5.48 -17.63
N ARG A 756 12.38 5.14 -16.54
CA ARG A 756 12.99 4.17 -15.59
C ARG A 756 13.05 2.77 -16.21
N ARG A 757 12.03 2.47 -16.95
CA ARG A 757 11.99 1.06 -17.45
C ARG A 757 12.87 0.91 -18.70
N TYR A 758 12.88 1.91 -19.54
CA TYR A 758 13.50 1.67 -20.86
C TYR A 758 14.67 2.62 -21.04
N GLY A 759 15.05 3.51 -20.02
CA GLY A 759 16.17 4.45 -20.17
C GLY A 759 17.51 3.76 -19.90
N ASN A 760 18.76 4.21 -20.58
CA ASN A 760 20.14 3.68 -20.61
C ASN A 760 20.91 4.11 -19.34
N SER A 761 20.27 4.69 -18.19
CA SER A 761 21.06 5.10 -17.01
C SER A 761 20.85 4.07 -15.87
N PRO A 762 21.96 3.48 -15.31
CA PRO A 762 21.98 2.64 -14.10
C PRO A 762 21.48 3.43 -12.86
N ILE A 763 20.40 4.35 -12.97
CA ILE A 763 19.98 4.93 -11.67
C ILE A 763 18.95 3.99 -11.03
N LYS A 764 19.39 2.89 -10.33
CA LYS A 764 18.65 2.09 -9.33
C LYS A 764 17.78 2.98 -8.43
N SER A 765 16.95 3.88 -8.94
CA SER A 765 16.06 4.43 -7.89
C SER A 765 14.61 4.41 -8.38
N SER A 766 14.03 3.22 -8.75
CA SER A 766 12.57 2.98 -8.81
C SER A 766 11.98 2.87 -7.40
N PRO A 767 10.67 3.12 -7.14
CA PRO A 767 9.98 2.42 -6.05
C PRO A 767 10.40 0.94 -5.96
N GLN A 768 11.45 0.62 -5.22
CA GLN A 768 11.86 -0.77 -4.95
C GLN A 768 10.80 -1.77 -5.42
N VAL A 769 9.59 -1.28 -6.11
CA VAL A 769 8.63 -2.30 -6.56
C VAL A 769 8.80 -2.53 -8.06
N TRP A 770 9.80 -1.82 -8.73
CA TRP A 770 9.84 -2.20 -10.16
C TRP A 770 11.26 -2.62 -10.52
N GLN A 771 11.98 -3.27 -9.56
CA GLN A 771 13.17 -4.04 -9.97
C GLN A 771 13.67 -4.89 -8.81
N GLU A 772 12.68 -5.75 -8.29
CA GLU A 772 13.28 -6.96 -7.66
C GLU A 772 12.43 -7.37 -6.45
N ASN A 773 11.05 -7.07 -6.48
CA ASN A 773 10.30 -7.83 -5.45
C ASN A 773 8.89 -8.13 -5.96
N ALA A 774 8.68 -8.48 -7.28
CA ALA A 774 7.45 -9.09 -7.81
C ALA A 774 7.51 -10.62 -7.64
N TYR A 775 7.26 -11.11 -6.49
CA TYR A 775 6.90 -12.55 -6.56
C TYR A 775 5.93 -12.82 -7.72
N ALA A 776 6.33 -12.66 -9.03
CA ALA A 776 5.80 -13.30 -10.26
C ALA A 776 6.06 -14.81 -10.25
N ILE A 777 5.02 -15.61 -9.72
CA ILE A 777 5.16 -17.06 -10.01
C ILE A 777 5.69 -17.26 -11.44
N PRO A 778 7.01 -17.38 -11.70
CA PRO A 778 7.47 -17.80 -13.04
C PRO A 778 7.49 -19.33 -13.16
N PHE A 779 6.35 -20.12 -12.93
CA PHE A 779 6.78 -21.46 -13.43
C PHE A 779 5.54 -22.25 -13.86
N SER A 780 5.03 -22.33 -15.15
CA SER A 780 4.13 -23.43 -15.58
C SER A 780 4.56 -24.77 -14.98
N ILE A 781 4.54 -24.94 -13.63
CA ILE A 781 4.94 -26.24 -13.05
C ILE A 781 3.67 -27.09 -12.86
N PRO A 782 3.56 -28.36 -13.47
CA PRO A 782 2.45 -29.32 -13.37
C PRO A 782 2.13 -29.67 -11.91
N GLY A 783 0.80 -29.61 -11.50
CA GLY A 783 0.35 -29.98 -10.13
C GLY A 783 -0.82 -29.10 -9.69
N SER A 784 -1.62 -29.46 -8.58
CA SER A 784 -2.76 -28.68 -8.06
C SER A 784 -2.31 -27.29 -7.58
N GLN A 785 -3.16 -26.30 -7.54
CA GLN A 785 -2.91 -24.93 -7.02
C GLN A 785 -2.23 -24.98 -5.65
N GLN A 786 -2.62 -25.93 -4.87
CA GLN A 786 -1.98 -26.07 -3.54
C GLN A 786 -0.52 -26.53 -3.66
N ASP A 787 -0.18 -27.43 -4.60
CA ASP A 787 1.21 -27.89 -4.83
C ASP A 787 2.10 -26.74 -5.30
N ARG A 788 1.46 -25.83 -6.07
CA ARG A 788 2.27 -24.72 -6.63
C ARG A 788 2.55 -23.67 -5.55
N ARG A 789 1.60 -23.51 -4.70
CA ARG A 789 1.80 -22.58 -3.57
C ARG A 789 2.93 -23.07 -2.65
N LEU A 790 2.87 -24.37 -2.38
CA LEU A 790 3.88 -24.92 -1.44
C LEU A 790 5.27 -24.95 -2.09
N LEU A 791 5.34 -25.12 -3.36
CA LEU A 791 6.64 -25.08 -4.05
C LEU A 791 7.20 -23.65 -4.07
N HIS A 792 6.28 -22.79 -4.19
CA HIS A 792 6.71 -21.38 -4.11
C HIS A 792 7.19 -21.04 -2.70
N TYR A 793 6.35 -21.48 -1.83
CA TYR A 793 6.81 -21.28 -0.44
C TYR A 793 8.22 -21.82 -0.23
N PHE A 794 8.57 -22.91 -0.80
CA PHE A 794 9.92 -23.49 -0.63
C PHE A 794 10.98 -22.59 -1.26
N CYS A 795 10.68 -21.88 -2.39
CA CYS A 795 11.68 -21.04 -3.10
C CYS A 795 11.95 -19.75 -2.33
N VAL A 796 10.89 -19.36 -1.67
CA VAL A 796 11.04 -18.01 -1.08
C VAL A 796 11.55 -18.15 0.36
N ARG A 797 11.21 -19.22 0.78
CA ARG A 797 11.50 -19.25 2.23
C ARG A 797 12.09 -20.62 2.59
N GLY A 798 11.48 -21.72 2.28
CA GLY A 798 11.93 -23.09 2.67
C GLY A 798 13.40 -23.34 2.34
N ALA A 799 13.87 -22.92 1.12
CA ALA A 799 15.23 -23.26 0.66
C ALA A 799 16.27 -22.46 1.46
N GLY A 800 15.90 -21.18 1.75
CA GLY A 800 16.83 -20.34 2.56
C GLY A 800 16.97 -20.88 3.99
N ASP A 801 15.82 -21.22 4.59
CA ASP A 801 15.87 -21.71 5.99
C ASP A 801 16.61 -23.05 6.08
N LEU A 802 16.39 -23.93 5.10
CA LEU A 802 17.03 -25.27 5.16
C LEU A 802 18.53 -25.15 4.83
N SER A 803 18.92 -24.12 4.06
CA SER A 803 20.34 -23.95 3.68
C SER A 803 21.12 -23.32 4.83
N GLY A 804 20.48 -22.77 5.83
CA GLY A 804 21.16 -22.14 6.98
C GLY A 804 22.06 -20.99 6.53
N HIS A 805 23.22 -20.59 7.24
CA HIS A 805 24.07 -19.39 7.03
C HIS A 805 25.21 -19.71 6.05
N LEU A 806 25.40 -20.98 5.64
CA LEU A 806 26.55 -21.37 4.81
C LEU A 806 26.14 -21.58 3.37
N GLY A 807 24.76 -21.14 3.08
CA GLY A 807 24.27 -21.21 1.68
C GLY A 807 24.62 -22.55 1.01
N SER A 808 23.54 -23.35 0.47
CA SER A 808 23.76 -24.68 -0.16
C SER A 808 23.15 -24.67 -1.57
N GLU A 809 24.16 -24.75 -2.55
CA GLU A 809 23.69 -24.83 -3.95
C GLU A 809 22.76 -26.03 -4.15
N PHE A 810 22.87 -26.92 -3.20
CA PHE A 810 21.95 -28.08 -3.25
C PHE A 810 20.49 -27.63 -3.14
N TRP A 811 20.12 -26.69 -2.13
CA TRP A 811 18.71 -26.29 -1.88
C TRP A 811 18.25 -25.23 -2.87
N THR A 812 19.24 -24.34 -3.25
CA THR A 812 18.80 -23.13 -3.98
C THR A 812 18.92 -23.34 -5.49
N ARG A 813 19.67 -24.50 -5.87
CA ARG A 813 19.81 -24.69 -7.34
C ARG A 813 19.45 -26.14 -7.69
N LEU A 814 20.06 -27.14 -7.13
CA LEU A 814 19.93 -28.54 -7.59
C LEU A 814 18.52 -29.07 -7.31
N VAL A 815 17.94 -28.83 -6.13
CA VAL A 815 16.58 -29.36 -5.79
C VAL A 815 15.54 -28.66 -6.67
N LEU A 816 15.81 -27.41 -6.89
CA LEU A 816 14.80 -26.68 -7.69
C LEU A 816 14.87 -27.08 -9.16
N GLN A 817 16.09 -27.31 -9.66
CA GLN A 817 16.25 -27.74 -11.07
C GLN A 817 15.56 -29.10 -11.30
N HIS A 818 15.69 -30.00 -10.31
CA HIS A 818 15.17 -31.36 -10.55
C HIS A 818 13.69 -31.46 -10.15
N SER A 819 13.24 -30.45 -9.35
CA SER A 819 11.79 -30.44 -9.05
C SER A 819 10.99 -30.04 -10.30
N HIS A 820 11.69 -29.41 -11.25
CA HIS A 820 11.00 -29.03 -12.50
C HIS A 820 10.90 -30.23 -13.45
N ASP A 821 11.86 -31.10 -13.37
CA ASP A 821 11.96 -32.10 -14.45
C ASP A 821 11.58 -33.49 -13.93
N SER A 822 11.42 -33.58 -12.57
CA SER A 822 11.17 -34.95 -12.04
C SER A 822 10.02 -34.91 -11.03
N ILE A 823 9.08 -35.82 -11.29
CA ILE A 823 7.83 -35.80 -10.47
C ILE A 823 8.15 -36.26 -9.04
N PRO A 824 9.03 -37.26 -8.81
CA PRO A 824 9.31 -37.68 -7.43
C PRO A 824 9.99 -36.57 -6.62
N VAL A 825 10.82 -35.81 -7.23
CA VAL A 825 11.51 -34.72 -6.51
C VAL A 825 10.54 -33.58 -6.24
N ARG A 826 9.68 -33.32 -7.17
CA ARG A 826 8.69 -32.24 -6.97
C ARG A 826 7.74 -32.57 -5.82
N GLN A 827 7.29 -33.79 -5.81
CA GLN A 827 6.33 -34.14 -4.74
C GLN A 827 7.04 -34.18 -3.38
N ALA A 828 8.28 -34.57 -3.43
CA ALA A 828 9.04 -34.61 -2.16
C ALA A 828 9.27 -33.19 -1.63
N VAL A 829 9.46 -32.23 -2.52
CA VAL A 829 9.67 -30.83 -2.09
C VAL A 829 8.36 -30.25 -1.56
N VAL A 830 7.29 -30.62 -2.20
CA VAL A 830 5.98 -30.12 -1.74
C VAL A 830 5.70 -30.68 -0.33
N ALA A 831 6.02 -31.96 -0.19
CA ALA A 831 5.79 -32.57 1.14
C ALA A 831 6.65 -31.88 2.20
N LEU A 832 7.87 -31.65 1.88
CA LEU A 832 8.78 -31.02 2.86
C LEU A 832 8.38 -29.56 3.10
N SER A 833 7.88 -28.91 2.06
CA SER A 833 7.45 -27.50 2.23
C SER A 833 6.22 -27.40 3.14
N CYS A 834 5.36 -28.31 2.90
CA CYS A 834 4.16 -28.29 3.77
C CYS A 834 4.55 -28.57 5.22
N ALA A 835 5.47 -29.53 5.42
CA ALA A 835 5.91 -29.84 6.80
C ALA A 835 6.69 -28.67 7.40
N HIS A 836 7.46 -28.09 6.56
CA HIS A 836 8.26 -26.94 7.05
C HIS A 836 7.34 -25.76 7.39
N GLN A 837 6.44 -25.39 6.55
CA GLN A 837 5.49 -24.28 6.81
C GLN A 837 4.68 -24.53 8.08
N CYS A 838 4.27 -25.77 8.22
CA CYS A 838 3.50 -26.09 9.44
C CYS A 838 4.39 -25.94 10.69
N TYR A 839 5.65 -26.31 10.58
CA TYR A 839 6.59 -26.25 11.72
C TYR A 839 6.93 -24.79 12.07
N THR A 840 7.06 -23.93 11.14
CA THR A 840 7.50 -22.54 11.43
C THR A 840 6.32 -21.68 11.88
N THR A 841 5.05 -22.10 11.62
CA THR A 841 3.87 -21.26 11.97
C THR A 841 3.22 -21.80 13.25
N ALA A 842 3.73 -22.87 13.80
CA ALA A 842 3.08 -23.49 14.98
C ALA A 842 3.47 -22.69 16.24
N HIS A 843 2.33 -22.27 17.15
CA HIS A 843 2.53 -21.55 18.44
C HIS A 843 2.96 -22.52 19.54
N ASP A 844 3.77 -22.02 20.57
CA ASP A 844 4.34 -22.80 21.70
C ASP A 844 3.24 -23.50 22.50
N GLY A 845 2.94 -25.00 22.20
CA GLY A 845 2.10 -25.81 23.11
C GLY A 845 0.86 -26.36 22.38
N GLY A 846 0.69 -26.32 20.92
CA GLY A 846 -0.43 -26.93 20.17
C GLY A 846 0.04 -28.17 19.39
N ASP A 847 -0.55 -29.44 19.74
CA ASP A 847 -0.37 -30.69 18.95
C ASP A 847 -0.32 -30.39 17.44
N PHE A 848 0.95 -30.42 16.95
CA PHE A 848 1.45 -30.40 15.56
C PHE A 848 0.53 -31.19 14.63
N VAL A 849 -0.55 -30.68 13.93
CA VAL A 849 -1.30 -31.62 13.06
C VAL A 849 -0.65 -31.62 11.67
N LEU A 850 0.26 -32.64 11.36
CA LEU A 850 0.97 -32.91 10.09
C LEU A 850 0.14 -33.84 9.20
N ALA A 851 -1.15 -33.97 9.44
CA ALA A 851 -1.91 -34.97 8.66
C ALA A 851 -1.90 -34.63 7.17
N ASP A 852 -1.84 -33.32 6.89
CA ASP A 852 -1.83 -32.90 5.47
C ASP A 852 -0.43 -33.07 4.86
N ALA A 853 0.64 -32.89 5.72
CA ALA A 853 2.03 -33.10 5.23
C ALA A 853 2.30 -34.59 4.96
N MET A 854 1.62 -35.49 5.67
CA MET A 854 1.86 -36.94 5.51
C MET A 854 1.21 -37.47 4.22
N VAL A 855 0.12 -36.83 3.86
CA VAL A 855 -0.52 -37.23 2.58
C VAL A 855 0.45 -36.94 1.42
N HIS A 856 1.06 -35.73 1.51
CA HIS A 856 2.00 -35.38 0.42
C HIS A 856 3.26 -36.25 0.48
N TYR A 857 3.63 -36.60 1.70
CA TYR A 857 4.81 -37.47 1.89
C TYR A 857 4.56 -38.86 1.30
N ASN A 858 3.38 -39.49 1.56
CA ASN A 858 3.07 -40.83 1.02
C ASN A 858 2.96 -40.81 -0.51
N ARG A 859 2.44 -39.70 -0.96
CA ARG A 859 2.35 -39.55 -2.44
C ARG A 859 3.74 -39.47 -3.06
N ALA A 860 4.64 -38.76 -2.41
CA ALA A 860 6.01 -38.64 -2.93
C ALA A 860 6.74 -39.99 -2.89
N MET A 861 6.57 -40.82 -1.84
CA MET A 861 7.22 -42.14 -1.73
C MET A 861 6.71 -43.09 -2.82
N ARG A 862 5.37 -43.03 -3.11
CA ARG A 862 4.80 -43.90 -4.17
C ARG A 862 5.38 -43.52 -5.54
N SER A 863 5.52 -42.20 -5.72
CA SER A 863 6.06 -41.72 -7.02
C SER A 863 7.52 -42.15 -7.19
N LEU A 864 8.30 -42.09 -6.12
CA LEU A 864 9.71 -42.52 -6.21
C LEU A 864 9.82 -44.02 -6.44
N ARG A 865 8.96 -44.87 -5.83
CA ARG A 865 9.01 -46.34 -6.04
C ARG A 865 8.66 -46.69 -7.49
N LYS A 866 7.65 -45.92 -7.93
CA LYS A 866 7.28 -46.14 -9.34
C LYS A 866 8.44 -45.77 -10.30
N TYR A 867 9.06 -44.65 -9.96
CA TYR A 867 10.22 -44.21 -10.79
C TYR A 867 11.33 -45.27 -10.75
N MET A 868 11.56 -45.90 -9.59
CA MET A 868 12.67 -46.87 -9.44
C MET A 868 12.30 -48.22 -10.07
N SER A 869 11.00 -48.62 -10.08
CA SER A 869 10.55 -49.90 -10.67
C SER A 869 10.55 -49.83 -12.20
N ALA A 870 10.27 -48.61 -12.75
CA ALA A 870 10.24 -48.41 -14.22
C ALA A 870 11.66 -48.45 -14.79
N GLY A 871 12.64 -48.13 -14.05
CA GLY A 871 14.07 -48.13 -14.45
C GLY A 871 14.68 -49.54 -14.41
N ILE A 872 14.16 -50.51 -13.64
CA ILE A 872 14.63 -51.90 -13.59
C ILE A 872 14.13 -52.68 -14.82
N ASP A 873 13.06 -52.22 -15.57
CA ASP A 873 12.41 -52.93 -16.70
C ASP A 873 12.87 -52.32 -18.04
N ASN A 874 13.59 -51.11 -18.13
CA ASN A 874 13.84 -50.43 -19.43
C ASN A 874 15.30 -50.02 -19.53
N LYS A 875 16.37 -51.00 -19.31
CA LYS A 875 17.83 -50.91 -19.52
C LYS A 875 18.22 -49.65 -20.28
N GLU A 876 17.47 -48.40 -20.25
CA GLU A 876 17.97 -47.09 -20.70
C GLU A 876 17.46 -46.00 -19.76
N GLY A 877 18.31 -45.41 -18.75
CA GLY A 877 18.66 -44.01 -18.41
C GLY A 877 17.95 -43.56 -17.13
N ILE A 878 17.99 -44.26 -15.85
CA ILE A 878 17.56 -43.64 -14.58
C ILE A 878 18.75 -42.89 -13.98
N SER A 879 18.47 -41.55 -13.80
CA SER A 879 19.48 -40.71 -13.13
C SER A 879 19.60 -41.06 -11.64
N VAL A 880 20.76 -41.50 -11.19
CA VAL A 880 21.04 -41.84 -9.78
C VAL A 880 20.85 -40.59 -8.91
N ALA A 881 20.75 -39.37 -9.48
CA ALA A 881 20.62 -38.08 -8.78
C ALA A 881 19.23 -37.92 -8.15
N ILE A 882 18.20 -38.54 -8.75
CA ILE A 882 16.81 -38.33 -8.29
C ILE A 882 16.60 -39.08 -6.96
N PRO A 883 16.94 -40.39 -6.88
CA PRO A 883 16.75 -41.06 -5.58
C PRO A 883 17.67 -40.49 -4.50
N LEU A 884 18.84 -39.99 -4.86
CA LEU A 884 19.73 -39.37 -3.85
C LEU A 884 19.16 -38.05 -3.34
N ILE A 885 18.54 -37.22 -4.25
CA ILE A 885 17.90 -35.94 -3.82
C ILE A 885 16.70 -36.25 -2.92
N CYS A 886 15.93 -37.26 -3.29
CA CYS A 886 14.74 -37.60 -2.49
C CYS A 886 15.14 -38.14 -1.12
N SER A 887 16.32 -38.88 -1.04
CA SER A 887 16.76 -39.39 0.27
C SER A 887 17.08 -38.22 1.23
N VAL A 888 17.65 -37.12 0.65
CA VAL A 888 17.98 -35.97 1.51
C VAL A 888 16.68 -35.24 1.90
N LEU A 889 15.69 -35.03 0.96
CA LEU A 889 14.41 -34.34 1.25
C LEU A 889 13.58 -35.12 2.27
N PHE A 890 13.63 -36.47 2.12
CA PHE A 890 12.83 -37.27 3.07
C PHE A 890 13.51 -37.27 4.46
N PHE A 891 14.85 -37.25 4.44
CA PHE A 891 15.54 -37.12 5.74
C PHE A 891 15.10 -35.83 6.45
N CYS A 892 15.05 -34.76 5.75
CA CYS A 892 14.69 -33.47 6.36
C CYS A 892 13.21 -33.44 6.75
N PHE A 893 12.40 -34.08 5.90
CA PHE A 893 10.97 -34.16 6.28
C PHE A 893 10.81 -34.93 7.59
N GLU A 894 11.51 -36.14 7.73
CA GLU A 894 11.38 -36.97 8.96
C GLU A 894 11.99 -36.24 10.17
N SER A 895 13.00 -35.45 9.89
CA SER A 895 13.62 -34.70 10.99
C SER A 895 12.68 -33.59 11.48
N THR A 896 11.95 -32.95 10.55
CA THR A 896 11.00 -31.90 10.95
C THR A 896 9.87 -32.48 11.81
N GLN A 897 9.67 -33.77 11.67
CA GLN A 897 8.60 -34.41 12.46
C GLN A 897 9.15 -34.97 13.76
N GLY A 898 10.44 -34.89 13.84
CA GLY A 898 11.05 -35.46 15.06
C GLY A 898 11.22 -36.97 14.98
N ASN A 899 10.97 -37.64 13.77
CA ASN A 899 11.17 -39.10 13.60
C ASN A 899 12.62 -39.40 13.19
N THR A 900 13.47 -39.65 14.17
CA THR A 900 14.93 -39.80 13.95
C THR A 900 15.21 -41.14 13.25
N GLU A 901 14.50 -42.17 13.66
CA GLU A 901 14.73 -43.50 13.04
C GLU A 901 14.41 -43.47 11.54
N GLY A 902 13.27 -42.84 11.23
CA GLY A 902 12.92 -42.70 9.80
C GLY A 902 13.96 -41.86 9.04
N ALA A 903 14.40 -40.79 9.66
CA ALA A 903 15.42 -39.93 9.00
C ALA A 903 16.70 -40.72 8.72
N LEU A 904 17.11 -41.64 9.68
CA LEU A 904 18.34 -42.41 9.48
C LEU A 904 18.16 -43.49 8.42
N ARG A 905 16.97 -44.02 8.32
CA ARG A 905 16.74 -45.02 7.26
C ARG A 905 16.91 -44.39 5.87
N HIS A 906 16.37 -43.11 5.68
CA HIS A 906 16.50 -42.46 4.35
C HIS A 906 17.96 -42.08 4.08
N LEU A 907 18.66 -41.66 5.14
CA LEU A 907 20.09 -41.32 4.95
C LEU A 907 20.90 -42.58 4.58
N ASN A 908 20.69 -43.75 5.29
CA ASN A 908 21.42 -45.00 4.99
C ASN A 908 21.11 -45.50 3.57
N SER A 909 19.88 -45.33 3.25
CA SER A 909 19.55 -45.73 1.86
C SER A 909 20.31 -44.88 0.85
N GLY A 910 20.36 -43.52 1.09
CA GLY A 910 21.12 -42.62 0.19
C GLY A 910 22.61 -42.99 0.12
N ILE A 911 23.18 -43.43 1.24
CA ILE A 911 24.62 -43.80 1.29
C ILE A 911 24.82 -45.10 0.50
N ALA A 912 23.93 -46.02 0.72
CA ALA A 912 24.03 -47.30 -0.02
C ALA A 912 23.96 -47.07 -1.54
N ILE A 913 23.03 -46.10 -1.93
CA ILE A 913 22.89 -45.82 -3.38
C ILE A 913 24.17 -45.15 -3.90
N LEU A 914 24.72 -44.31 -3.11
CA LEU A 914 25.96 -43.61 -3.52
C LEU A 914 27.12 -44.60 -3.62
N ALA A 915 27.23 -45.61 -2.70
CA ALA A 915 28.29 -46.63 -2.72
C ALA A 915 28.18 -47.55 -3.95
N ARG A 916 26.96 -47.93 -4.29
CA ARG A 916 26.75 -48.80 -5.46
C ARG A 916 27.09 -48.06 -6.77
N GLN A 917 26.83 -46.70 -6.74
CA GLN A 917 27.22 -45.90 -7.93
C GLN A 917 28.75 -45.87 -8.08
N LYS A 918 29.48 -45.83 -7.00
CA LYS A 918 30.96 -45.77 -7.07
C LYS A 918 31.53 -47.12 -7.51
N GLU A 919 30.76 -48.19 -7.36
CA GLU A 919 31.19 -49.55 -7.77
C GLU A 919 30.79 -49.82 -9.22
N GLY A 920 30.22 -48.80 -9.99
CA GLY A 920 30.03 -48.83 -11.46
C GLY A 920 28.71 -49.49 -11.84
N GLU A 921 27.71 -49.68 -10.94
CA GLU A 921 26.42 -50.38 -11.16
C GLU A 921 25.43 -49.47 -11.89
N TRP A 922 25.63 -48.16 -11.98
CA TRP A 922 24.70 -47.24 -12.70
C TRP A 922 25.52 -46.40 -13.68
N HIS A 923 25.01 -46.29 -15.10
CA HIS A 923 25.68 -45.56 -16.19
C HIS A 923 25.63 -44.03 -15.94
N VAL A 924 26.85 -43.29 -15.85
CA VAL A 924 26.77 -41.82 -15.72
C VAL A 924 27.16 -41.19 -17.07
N PRO A 925 26.21 -40.76 -17.98
CA PRO A 925 26.72 -40.17 -19.23
C PRO A 925 26.71 -38.63 -19.18
N GLU A 926 27.88 -37.86 -18.94
CA GLU A 926 28.09 -36.45 -19.36
C GLU A 926 28.73 -35.66 -18.22
N SER A 927 29.65 -34.81 -18.30
CA SER A 927 30.42 -33.89 -17.43
C SER A 927 29.49 -33.11 -16.49
N ARG A 928 28.15 -32.83 -16.77
CA ARG A 928 27.19 -32.08 -15.93
C ARG A 928 26.58 -32.98 -14.84
N ASP A 929 26.64 -34.32 -14.93
CA ASP A 929 26.09 -35.28 -13.95
C ASP A 929 27.12 -35.57 -12.84
N TYR A 930 28.46 -35.19 -13.09
CA TYR A 930 29.51 -35.37 -12.07
C TYR A 930 29.49 -34.22 -11.06
N GLU A 931 29.13 -33.00 -11.49
CA GLU A 931 29.02 -31.85 -10.56
C GLU A 931 27.79 -32.00 -9.64
N CYS A 932 26.70 -32.54 -10.10
CA CYS A 932 25.48 -32.86 -9.32
C CYS A 932 25.79 -33.91 -8.25
N LEU A 933 26.56 -34.88 -8.58
CA LEU A 933 26.87 -35.97 -7.61
C LEU A 933 27.85 -35.48 -6.54
N ASP A 934 28.71 -34.51 -6.89
CA ASP A 934 29.62 -33.95 -5.88
C ASP A 934 28.85 -33.14 -4.83
N LEU A 935 27.85 -32.36 -5.29
CA LEU A 935 27.04 -31.57 -4.33
C LEU A 935 26.22 -32.49 -3.43
N LEU A 936 25.75 -33.56 -4.00
CA LEU A 936 24.93 -34.51 -3.21
C LEU A 936 25.82 -35.28 -2.23
N GLU A 937 27.05 -35.62 -2.69
CA GLU A 937 27.98 -36.31 -1.77
C GLU A 937 28.34 -35.40 -0.59
N GLN A 938 28.50 -34.12 -0.87
CA GLN A 938 28.84 -33.18 0.23
C GLN A 938 27.67 -33.05 1.21
N MET A 939 26.45 -32.95 0.68
CA MET A 939 25.28 -32.82 1.56
C MET A 939 25.07 -34.10 2.39
N ILE A 940 25.22 -35.25 1.76
CA ILE A 940 25.01 -36.53 2.48
C ILE A 940 26.12 -36.70 3.53
N ALA A 941 27.35 -36.30 3.17
CA ALA A 941 28.45 -36.38 4.17
C ALA A 941 28.14 -35.50 5.38
N ARG A 942 27.49 -34.37 5.18
CA ARG A 942 27.16 -33.49 6.32
C ARG A 942 26.04 -34.10 7.19
N LEU A 943 25.07 -34.59 6.51
CA LEU A 943 23.98 -35.23 7.28
C LEU A 943 24.50 -36.46 8.03
N ASP A 944 25.47 -37.20 7.37
CA ASP A 944 26.05 -38.39 8.02
C ASP A 944 26.84 -37.96 9.27
N LEU A 945 27.56 -36.84 9.11
CA LEU A 945 28.27 -36.32 10.30
C LEU A 945 27.30 -35.97 11.43
N GLN A 946 26.22 -35.34 11.06
CA GLN A 946 25.19 -35.02 12.09
C GLN A 946 24.65 -36.29 12.75
N ALA A 947 24.40 -37.28 11.95
CA ALA A 947 23.84 -38.54 12.49
C ALA A 947 24.86 -39.26 13.38
N SER A 948 26.14 -39.19 13.00
CA SER A 948 27.18 -39.91 13.76
C SER A 948 27.46 -39.21 15.10
N MET A 949 27.25 -37.81 15.08
CA MET A 949 27.41 -37.08 16.35
C MET A 949 26.25 -37.39 17.30
N PHE A 950 25.13 -37.76 16.68
CA PHE A 950 23.90 -37.99 17.46
C PHE A 950 23.88 -39.42 18.02
N ASN A 951 24.57 -40.44 17.31
CA ASN A 951 24.52 -41.87 17.70
C ASN A 951 25.96 -42.38 17.91
N ASP A 952 26.26 -42.77 19.16
CA ASP A 952 27.64 -43.11 19.56
C ASP A 952 28.07 -44.47 19.00
N ALA A 953 27.22 -45.25 18.42
CA ALA A 953 27.57 -46.56 17.85
C ALA A 953 27.70 -46.46 16.32
N ARG A 954 27.61 -45.23 15.87
CA ARG A 954 27.58 -45.12 14.39
C ARG A 954 28.85 -44.40 13.93
N LEU A 955 29.69 -45.04 13.10
CA LEU A 955 30.85 -44.38 12.47
C LEU A 955 30.43 -43.67 11.18
N PRO A 956 31.02 -42.46 11.05
CA PRO A 956 30.68 -41.83 9.75
C PRO A 956 30.90 -42.80 8.58
N LEU A 957 29.83 -43.06 7.84
CA LEU A 957 29.88 -44.09 6.78
C LEU A 957 30.37 -43.51 5.46
N THR A 958 30.30 -42.18 5.35
CA THR A 958 30.77 -41.58 4.07
C THR A 958 32.24 -41.19 4.21
N GLN A 959 33.08 -41.63 3.12
CA GLN A 959 34.47 -41.11 3.10
C GLN A 959 34.58 -39.90 2.15
N PRO A 960 34.80 -38.73 2.64
CA PRO A 960 34.83 -37.58 1.72
C PRO A 960 35.76 -37.84 0.53
N SER A 961 35.30 -37.72 -0.85
CA SER A 961 36.07 -37.86 -2.10
C SER A 961 37.41 -37.09 -2.00
N PRO A 962 38.64 -37.86 -2.30
CA PRO A 962 39.95 -37.17 -2.44
C PRO A 962 39.97 -36.23 -3.66
N ALA A 963 38.93 -35.62 -4.11
CA ALA A 963 39.13 -34.98 -5.44
C ALA A 963 38.39 -33.65 -5.48
N VAL A 964 38.98 -32.50 -5.11
CA VAL A 964 39.40 -31.47 -6.10
C VAL A 964 40.91 -31.62 -6.37
N LYS A 965 41.40 -32.76 -6.92
CA LYS A 965 42.70 -32.57 -7.58
C LYS A 965 43.02 -31.08 -7.80
N SER A 966 43.19 -30.29 -6.71
CA SER A 966 44.01 -29.06 -6.81
C SER A 966 45.23 -29.29 -7.72
N LYS A 967 45.03 -29.56 -8.99
CA LYS A 967 46.19 -29.08 -9.78
C LYS A 967 47.12 -28.20 -8.95
N THR A 968 47.91 -28.80 -7.98
CA THR A 968 49.21 -28.17 -7.66
C THR A 968 49.30 -26.76 -8.22
N SER A 969 48.51 -25.81 -7.64
CA SER A 969 49.05 -24.44 -7.83
C SER A 969 49.26 -23.78 -6.47
N ALA A 970 50.29 -23.98 -5.66
CA ALA A 970 51.06 -22.92 -4.97
C ALA A 970 50.13 -21.83 -4.43
N CYS A 971 48.68 -22.08 -4.37
CA CYS A 971 47.98 -20.94 -3.74
C CYS A 971 47.39 -21.40 -2.40
N ASN A 972 47.98 -21.13 -1.21
CA ASN A 972 47.78 -21.35 0.23
C ASN A 972 46.51 -20.65 0.74
N ILE A 973 45.31 -20.37 -0.16
CA ILE A 973 44.12 -19.69 0.40
C ILE A 973 42.86 -20.34 -0.19
N PHE A 974 41.63 -20.38 0.74
CA PHE A 974 40.35 -20.93 0.24
C PHE A 974 39.77 -20.05 -0.86
N LYS A 975 39.09 -20.71 -1.87
CA LYS A 975 38.48 -19.98 -3.03
C LYS A 975 37.06 -19.49 -2.67
N SER A 976 36.52 -20.17 -1.71
CA SER A 976 35.15 -19.80 -1.29
C SER A 976 34.88 -20.37 0.10
N ILE A 977 33.89 -19.78 0.75
CA ILE A 977 33.50 -20.25 2.10
C ILE A 977 32.98 -21.69 2.01
N ASN A 978 32.39 -22.15 0.90
CA ASN A 978 31.94 -23.55 0.72
C ASN A 978 33.13 -24.52 0.68
N ASP A 979 34.29 -23.92 0.09
CA ASP A 979 35.51 -24.76 0.09
C ASP A 979 36.04 -24.95 1.51
N ALA A 980 35.92 -23.88 2.29
CA ALA A 980 36.34 -23.99 3.69
C ALA A 980 35.41 -24.92 4.48
N GLN A 981 34.16 -24.90 4.22
CA GLN A 981 33.17 -25.78 4.88
C GLN A 981 33.40 -27.25 4.49
N ALA A 982 33.62 -27.47 3.22
CA ALA A 982 33.83 -28.87 2.78
C ALA A 982 35.06 -29.47 3.47
N GLU A 983 36.18 -28.66 3.51
CA GLU A 983 37.44 -29.18 4.11
C GLU A 983 37.26 -29.40 5.62
N ILE A 984 36.54 -28.42 6.33
CA ILE A 984 36.36 -28.61 7.78
C ILE A 984 35.39 -29.78 8.04
N THR A 985 34.39 -30.06 7.21
CA THR A 985 33.50 -31.24 7.36
C THR A 985 34.30 -32.53 7.23
N ARG A 986 35.25 -32.53 6.29
CA ARG A 986 36.12 -33.72 6.14
C ARG A 986 36.96 -33.94 7.41
N LEU A 987 37.54 -32.87 7.89
CA LEU A 987 38.38 -32.99 9.10
C LEU A 987 37.54 -33.44 10.30
N GLN A 988 36.32 -32.93 10.38
CA GLN A 988 35.43 -33.35 11.48
C GLN A 988 35.07 -34.84 11.37
N ASN A 989 34.86 -35.27 10.19
CA ASN A 989 34.58 -36.71 10.01
C ASN A 989 35.76 -37.56 10.48
N ILE A 990 37.06 -37.19 10.04
CA ILE A 990 38.27 -37.96 10.43
C ILE A 990 38.42 -37.95 11.95
N LYS A 991 38.14 -36.85 12.39
CA LYS A 991 38.31 -36.73 13.85
C LYS A 991 37.27 -37.57 14.62
N LEU A 992 35.97 -37.40 14.28
CA LEU A 992 34.93 -38.20 14.94
C LEU A 992 35.23 -39.70 14.83
N ARG A 993 35.76 -40.17 13.76
CA ARG A 993 36.16 -41.59 13.62
C ARG A 993 37.28 -41.94 14.61
N PHE A 994 38.18 -40.93 14.69
CA PHE A 994 39.28 -41.16 15.66
C PHE A 994 38.74 -41.25 17.08
N LEU A 995 37.76 -40.32 17.41
CA LEU A 995 37.23 -40.33 18.79
C LEU A 995 36.46 -41.62 19.08
N ILE A 996 35.69 -42.10 18.09
CA ILE A 996 34.80 -43.26 18.33
C ILE A 996 35.64 -44.54 18.30
N SER A 997 36.66 -44.68 17.40
CA SER A 997 37.45 -45.92 17.23
C SER A 997 38.42 -46.08 18.41
N ASN A 998 38.60 -44.94 19.05
CA ASN A 998 39.58 -45.07 20.13
C ASN A 998 38.92 -44.77 21.48
N ASN A 999 37.67 -44.97 21.50
CA ASN A 999 36.85 -44.65 22.70
C ASN A 999 37.40 -45.38 23.94
N LYS A 1000 38.00 -46.60 23.81
CA LYS A 1000 38.51 -47.37 24.97
C LYS A 1000 39.64 -46.61 25.69
N PHE A 1001 40.24 -45.65 24.97
CA PHE A 1001 41.36 -44.94 25.60
C PHE A 1001 40.92 -43.54 26.03
N LYS A 1002 39.73 -43.16 25.94
CA LYS A 1002 39.12 -41.83 26.14
C LYS A 1002 39.46 -41.30 27.54
N PHE A 1003 39.68 -42.11 28.56
CA PHE A 1003 39.95 -41.62 29.92
C PHE A 1003 41.36 -42.07 30.35
N SER A 1004 42.14 -42.39 29.34
CA SER A 1004 43.49 -42.89 29.68
C SER A 1004 44.46 -41.71 29.85
N SER A 1005 45.39 -41.82 30.82
CA SER A 1005 46.45 -40.81 30.98
C SER A 1005 47.46 -40.85 29.83
N GLU A 1006 48.14 -39.82 29.61
CA GLU A 1006 49.11 -39.67 28.49
C GLU A 1006 50.06 -40.87 28.41
N ALA A 1007 50.44 -41.53 29.53
CA ALA A 1007 51.38 -42.67 29.56
C ALA A 1007 50.70 -43.96 29.08
N GLU A 1008 49.33 -44.01 29.01
CA GLU A 1008 48.52 -45.21 28.69
C GLU A 1008 48.03 -45.18 27.23
N LEU A 1009 48.50 -44.10 26.50
CA LEU A 1009 48.00 -44.01 25.11
C LEU A 1009 49.01 -44.66 24.16
N PRO A 1010 48.57 -45.57 23.29
CA PRO A 1010 49.47 -46.22 22.33
C PRO A 1010 50.12 -45.19 21.39
N GLY A 1011 51.48 -45.41 21.04
CA GLY A 1011 52.28 -44.51 20.14
C GLY A 1011 51.52 -44.20 18.83
N GLY A 1012 50.76 -45.22 18.29
CA GLY A 1012 49.98 -45.05 17.04
C GLY A 1012 48.82 -44.06 17.21
N VAL A 1013 48.21 -44.04 18.37
CA VAL A 1013 47.07 -43.13 18.67
C VAL A 1013 47.60 -41.71 18.91
N LYS A 1014 48.77 -41.56 19.44
CA LYS A 1014 49.38 -40.23 19.67
C LYS A 1014 49.80 -39.57 18.35
N LEU A 1015 50.34 -40.39 17.47
CA LEU A 1015 50.77 -39.85 16.16
C LEU A 1015 49.57 -39.43 15.32
N GLU A 1016 48.57 -40.27 15.37
CA GLU A 1016 47.34 -39.94 14.61
C GLU A 1016 46.66 -38.68 15.18
N LYS A 1017 46.61 -38.55 16.48
CA LYS A 1017 46.05 -37.33 17.10
C LYS A 1017 46.86 -36.09 16.68
N GLN A 1018 48.19 -36.23 16.74
CA GLN A 1018 49.03 -35.09 16.35
C GLN A 1018 48.80 -34.69 14.88
N ALA A 1019 48.63 -35.63 14.07
CA ALA A 1019 48.37 -35.33 12.65
C ALA A 1019 47.04 -34.59 12.48
N ILE A 1020 46.03 -35.00 13.24
CA ILE A 1020 44.71 -34.34 13.13
C ILE A 1020 44.80 -32.91 13.65
N GLU A 1021 45.55 -32.67 14.71
CA GLU A 1021 45.70 -31.31 15.28
C GLU A 1021 46.45 -30.40 14.32
N GLU A 1022 47.47 -31.00 13.66
CA GLU A 1022 48.22 -30.18 12.68
C GLU A 1022 47.34 -29.80 11.48
N ALA A 1023 46.55 -30.73 11.09
CA ALA A 1023 45.66 -30.45 9.94
C ALA A 1023 44.61 -29.39 10.31
N CYS A 1024 44.08 -29.37 11.53
CA CYS A 1024 43.07 -28.38 11.96
C CYS A 1024 43.71 -26.99 12.09
N THR A 1025 44.98 -27.02 12.57
CA THR A 1025 45.65 -25.72 12.68
C THR A 1025 45.90 -25.12 11.29
N GLU A 1026 46.29 -25.99 10.42
CA GLU A 1026 46.48 -25.52 9.04
C GLU A 1026 45.17 -24.98 8.43
N TRP A 1027 44.10 -25.65 8.68
CA TRP A 1027 42.80 -25.18 8.15
C TRP A 1027 42.47 -23.78 8.70
N ASN A 1028 42.65 -23.56 10.04
CA ASN A 1028 42.31 -22.26 10.65
C ASN A 1028 43.18 -21.13 10.09
N GLU A 1029 44.48 -21.48 9.82
CA GLU A 1029 45.36 -20.45 9.22
C GLU A 1029 44.92 -20.09 7.80
N LYS A 1030 44.51 -21.13 7.10
CA LYS A 1030 44.03 -20.87 5.72
C LYS A 1030 42.75 -20.03 5.72
N LEU A 1031 41.84 -20.28 6.70
CA LEU A 1031 40.59 -19.48 6.78
C LEU A 1031 40.90 -18.04 7.16
N ASP A 1032 41.92 -17.84 8.08
CA ASP A 1032 42.29 -16.46 8.47
C ASP A 1032 42.88 -15.70 7.28
N ARG A 1033 43.66 -16.40 6.49
CA ARG A 1033 44.22 -15.73 5.29
C ARG A 1033 43.12 -15.38 4.29
N PHE A 1034 42.12 -16.34 4.16
CA PHE A 1034 40.97 -16.08 3.24
C PHE A 1034 40.18 -14.87 3.71
N ILE A 1035 39.96 -14.69 4.98
CA ILE A 1035 39.15 -13.57 5.51
C ILE A 1035 39.94 -12.27 5.36
N ARG A 1036 41.25 -12.32 5.60
CA ARG A 1036 42.09 -11.12 5.48
C ARG A 1036 42.13 -10.61 4.03
N ASP A 1037 42.15 -11.51 2.99
CA ASP A 1037 42.23 -11.15 1.57
C ASP A 1037 40.90 -10.60 1.06
N GLN A 1038 39.75 -10.95 1.67
CA GLN A 1038 38.42 -10.40 1.28
C GLN A 1038 38.20 -9.02 1.91
N SER A 1039 38.92 -8.65 3.03
CA SER A 1039 38.83 -7.36 3.76
C SER A 1039 39.71 -6.30 3.08
N PHE A 1040 40.62 -6.76 1.89
CA PHE A 1040 41.48 -5.80 1.16
C PHE A 1040 41.12 -5.82 -0.33
N SER A 1041 39.84 -5.72 -0.82
CA SER A 1041 39.57 -5.27 -2.20
C SER A 1041 39.38 -3.75 -2.21
N PRO A 1042 40.49 -2.91 -2.34
CA PRO A 1042 40.49 -1.45 -2.56
C PRO A 1042 39.91 -1.09 -3.94
N GLU A 1043 38.77 -1.58 -4.40
CA GLU A 1043 38.25 -0.95 -5.64
C GLU A 1043 36.80 -0.51 -5.40
N GLU A 1044 36.48 -0.23 -4.07
CA GLU A 1044 35.16 0.44 -3.98
C GLU A 1044 35.22 1.55 -2.93
N TYR A 1045 36.41 2.36 -2.91
CA TYR A 1045 36.24 3.60 -2.12
C TYR A 1045 37.38 4.56 -2.44
N LYS A 1046 37.70 4.91 -3.73
CA LYS A 1046 38.65 6.04 -3.92
C LYS A 1046 37.96 7.16 -4.70
N ASP A 1047 37.02 7.93 -4.08
CA ASP A 1047 37.06 9.36 -4.49
C ASP A 1047 36.48 10.22 -3.36
N TYR A 1048 37.31 10.63 -2.37
CA TYR A 1048 37.21 12.04 -1.95
C TYR A 1048 37.91 12.23 -0.60
N ASP A 1049 39.24 12.43 -0.58
CA ASP A 1049 39.58 13.72 0.06
C ASP A 1049 41.03 13.67 0.58
N SER A 1050 42.01 13.93 -0.29
CA SER A 1050 43.24 14.72 -0.08
C SER A 1050 42.90 16.18 0.29
N SER A 1051 42.74 16.42 1.56
CA SER A 1051 43.28 17.70 2.08
C SER A 1051 43.26 17.67 3.61
N GLY A 1052 44.36 17.34 4.21
CA GLY A 1052 45.25 18.12 5.11
C GLY A 1052 44.50 18.61 6.35
N ASP A 1053 44.59 17.84 7.45
CA ASP A 1053 44.94 18.55 8.70
C ASP A 1053 44.98 17.54 9.86
N SER A 1054 46.21 17.14 10.25
CA SER A 1054 47.01 16.98 11.49
C SER A 1054 46.17 17.23 12.75
N THR A 1055 45.75 16.03 13.39
CA THR A 1055 45.92 15.94 14.86
C THR A 1055 45.73 14.47 15.28
N GLU A 1056 46.80 13.72 15.40
CA GLU A 1056 47.22 12.60 16.27
C GLU A 1056 46.84 12.86 17.74
N THR A 1057 45.76 12.04 18.23
CA THR A 1057 46.04 11.07 19.33
C THR A 1057 44.72 10.66 19.98
N ILE A 1058 44.36 9.32 19.88
CA ILE A 1058 44.28 8.21 20.86
C ILE A 1058 42.89 7.57 20.75
N CYS A 1059 42.67 6.56 19.76
CA CYS A 1059 41.54 5.64 20.04
C CYS A 1059 42.05 4.19 19.97
N GLY A 1060 42.48 3.58 21.12
CA GLY A 1060 42.06 2.45 21.98
C GLY A 1060 41.75 1.19 21.16
N GLU A 1061 42.68 0.30 20.80
CA GLU A 1061 42.73 -1.18 20.82
C GLU A 1061 41.33 -1.79 20.91
N GLY A 1062 40.15 -1.06 20.83
CA GLY A 1062 38.74 -1.52 20.81
C GLY A 1062 38.07 -1.24 19.46
N SER A 1063 38.75 -0.64 18.51
CA SER A 1063 38.12 -0.26 17.23
C SER A 1063 38.64 -1.14 16.09
N LEU A 1064 39.75 -1.99 16.42
CA LEU A 1064 40.22 -2.99 15.42
C LEU A 1064 39.55 -4.35 15.66
N THR A 1065 38.92 -4.61 16.87
CA THR A 1065 38.19 -5.86 17.19
C THR A 1065 36.73 -5.75 16.76
N GLN A 1066 36.19 -4.53 16.60
CA GLN A 1066 34.80 -4.33 16.16
C GLN A 1066 34.70 -4.28 14.63
N ALA A 1067 35.77 -3.87 13.95
CA ALA A 1067 35.92 -3.88 12.48
C ALA A 1067 36.33 -5.27 11.98
N HIS A 1068 37.02 -6.09 12.84
CA HIS A 1068 37.35 -7.52 12.58
C HIS A 1068 36.14 -8.41 12.86
N ARG A 1069 35.18 -8.01 13.75
CA ARG A 1069 33.90 -8.70 14.09
C ARG A 1069 32.83 -8.35 13.07
N ALA A 1070 32.91 -7.14 12.45
CA ALA A 1070 32.00 -6.64 11.40
C ALA A 1070 32.40 -7.22 10.04
N ALA A 1071 33.72 -7.83 9.94
CA ALA A 1071 34.29 -8.43 8.70
C ALA A 1071 34.01 -9.93 8.66
N GLN A 1072 33.18 -10.59 9.78
CA GLN A 1072 33.08 -12.07 9.76
C GLN A 1072 31.60 -12.47 9.67
N GLY A 1073 30.95 -12.29 8.59
CA GLY A 1073 29.57 -12.76 8.29
C GLY A 1073 29.20 -14.02 9.07
N PRO A 1074 27.90 -14.40 9.51
CA PRO A 1074 27.33 -15.53 10.26
C PRO A 1074 27.87 -16.87 9.76
N ALA A 1075 28.30 -17.03 8.50
CA ALA A 1075 28.84 -18.31 7.96
C ALA A 1075 30.25 -18.56 8.51
N VAL A 1076 31.04 -17.56 8.58
CA VAL A 1076 32.42 -17.70 9.10
C VAL A 1076 32.38 -17.94 10.61
N ALA A 1077 31.46 -17.31 11.26
CA ALA A 1077 31.31 -17.52 12.71
C ALA A 1077 30.95 -18.97 13.03
N ILE A 1078 30.05 -19.55 12.20
CA ILE A 1078 29.63 -20.94 12.46
C ILE A 1078 30.81 -21.89 12.21
N LEU A 1079 31.60 -21.63 11.19
CA LEU A 1079 32.76 -22.51 10.92
C LEU A 1079 33.80 -22.40 12.05
N ARG A 1080 33.88 -21.21 12.59
CA ARG A 1080 34.86 -21.01 13.68
C ARG A 1080 34.36 -21.65 14.98
N ILE A 1081 33.07 -21.51 15.14
CA ILE A 1081 32.50 -22.20 16.32
C ILE A 1081 32.78 -23.70 16.26
N HIS A 1082 32.54 -24.27 15.12
CA HIS A 1082 32.73 -25.73 14.97
C HIS A 1082 34.23 -26.08 15.11
N TYR A 1083 35.09 -25.26 14.62
CA TYR A 1083 36.54 -25.52 14.77
C TYR A 1083 36.94 -25.52 16.25
N HIS A 1084 36.56 -24.48 16.99
CA HIS A 1084 37.02 -24.35 18.39
C HIS A 1084 36.43 -25.45 19.28
N VAL A 1085 35.08 -25.68 19.07
CA VAL A 1085 34.44 -26.68 19.95
C VAL A 1085 35.01 -28.08 19.67
N PHE A 1086 35.20 -28.37 18.50
CA PHE A 1086 35.73 -29.70 18.15
C PHE A 1086 37.19 -29.83 18.59
N ARG A 1087 38.01 -28.79 18.57
CA ARG A 1087 39.40 -28.81 19.09
C ARG A 1087 39.39 -29.07 20.60
N LEU A 1088 38.49 -28.39 21.27
CA LEU A 1088 38.43 -28.55 22.73
C LEU A 1088 38.01 -29.98 23.11
N LEU A 1089 37.18 -30.57 22.28
CA LEU A 1089 36.73 -31.94 22.58
C LEU A 1089 37.86 -32.95 22.43
N LEU A 1090 38.68 -32.79 21.42
CA LEU A 1090 39.82 -33.70 21.21
C LEU A 1090 40.85 -33.52 22.33
N ALA A 1091 41.05 -32.26 22.76
CA ALA A 1091 42.04 -31.97 23.81
C ALA A 1091 41.56 -32.48 25.18
N ALA A 1092 40.24 -32.52 25.34
CA ALA A 1092 39.70 -32.94 26.65
C ALA A 1092 39.72 -34.45 26.80
N ASN A 1093 39.70 -35.18 25.73
CA ASN A 1093 39.45 -36.64 25.86
C ASN A 1093 40.72 -37.43 25.53
N PHE A 1094 41.83 -36.85 24.89
CA PHE A 1094 43.00 -37.64 24.46
C PHE A 1094 44.24 -36.74 24.54
N PRO A 1095 45.06 -36.84 25.81
CA PRO A 1095 44.67 -37.64 26.98
C PRO A 1095 43.63 -36.91 27.86
N HIS A 1096 42.94 -37.74 28.57
CA HIS A 1096 41.84 -37.14 29.36
C HIS A 1096 42.36 -35.97 30.21
N ASP A 1097 41.83 -34.81 29.91
CA ASP A 1097 42.15 -33.61 30.71
C ASP A 1097 40.86 -32.83 31.01
N PRO A 1098 40.39 -33.01 32.22
CA PRO A 1098 39.11 -32.40 32.58
C PRO A 1098 39.24 -30.87 32.75
N SER A 1099 40.53 -30.35 32.80
CA SER A 1099 40.75 -28.91 33.01
C SER A 1099 40.53 -28.12 31.71
N VAL A 1100 40.35 -28.77 30.57
CA VAL A 1100 40.21 -28.08 29.26
C VAL A 1100 38.90 -27.28 29.23
N PHE A 1101 37.77 -27.82 29.83
CA PHE A 1101 36.51 -27.06 29.86
C PHE A 1101 36.31 -26.42 31.23
N CYS A 1102 37.39 -26.65 32.19
CA CYS A 1102 37.21 -26.17 33.59
C CYS A 1102 38.43 -25.34 34.00
N GLY A 1103 39.15 -24.78 33.05
CA GLY A 1103 40.41 -24.08 33.39
C GLY A 1103 40.12 -22.78 34.16
N PRO A 1104 41.11 -22.21 35.07
CA PRO A 1104 40.90 -20.97 35.81
C PRO A 1104 40.63 -19.78 34.88
N PRO A 1105 39.73 -18.81 35.42
CA PRO A 1105 39.46 -17.58 34.66
C PRO A 1105 40.75 -16.92 34.14
N GLY A 1106 40.88 -16.84 32.77
CA GLY A 1106 42.06 -16.15 32.19
C GLY A 1106 42.96 -17.13 31.42
N SER A 1107 42.68 -18.47 31.47
CA SER A 1107 43.45 -19.43 30.64
C SER A 1107 43.03 -19.36 29.17
N PRO A 1108 43.92 -19.78 28.28
CA PRO A 1108 43.65 -19.72 26.83
C PRO A 1108 42.36 -20.45 26.47
N ASN A 1109 42.06 -21.62 27.12
CA ASN A 1109 40.82 -22.35 26.82
C ASN A 1109 39.58 -21.62 27.35
N HIS A 1110 39.79 -20.91 28.50
CA HIS A 1110 38.69 -20.08 29.03
C HIS A 1110 38.36 -18.93 28.06
N HIS A 1111 39.28 -18.25 27.42
CA HIS A 1111 39.05 -17.17 26.43
C HIS A 1111 38.39 -17.73 25.16
N THR A 1112 38.86 -18.99 24.82
CA THR A 1112 38.27 -19.58 23.61
C THR A 1112 36.78 -19.86 23.82
N LEU A 1113 36.37 -20.35 25.03
CA LEU A 1113 34.94 -20.64 25.32
C LEU A 1113 34.10 -19.36 25.33
N ILE A 1114 34.65 -18.23 25.80
CA ILE A 1114 33.92 -16.94 25.76
C ILE A 1114 33.78 -16.47 24.31
N GLU A 1115 34.89 -16.65 23.59
CA GLU A 1115 34.82 -16.28 22.17
C GLU A 1115 33.74 -17.07 21.42
N VAL A 1116 33.69 -18.37 21.69
CA VAL A 1116 32.69 -19.21 21.01
C VAL A 1116 31.28 -18.73 21.39
N LEU A 1117 31.00 -18.40 22.68
CA LEU A 1117 29.66 -17.94 23.09
C LEU A 1117 29.35 -16.59 22.46
N ASP A 1118 30.43 -15.74 22.30
CA ASP A 1118 30.18 -14.45 21.60
C ASP A 1118 29.77 -14.68 20.14
N LEU A 1119 30.52 -15.66 19.57
CA LEU A 1119 30.19 -15.94 18.15
C LEU A 1119 28.78 -16.53 18.02
N ILE A 1120 28.36 -17.31 19.02
CA ILE A 1120 27.03 -17.95 18.97
C ILE A 1120 25.96 -16.88 19.20
N GLU A 1121 26.19 -16.04 20.10
CA GLU A 1121 25.21 -14.98 20.37
C GLU A 1121 25.04 -14.07 19.15
N SER A 1122 26.15 -13.74 18.55
CA SER A 1122 26.06 -12.91 17.34
C SER A 1122 25.35 -13.64 16.19
N SER A 1123 25.60 -14.97 16.16
CA SER A 1123 24.97 -15.73 15.05
C SER A 1123 23.50 -16.05 15.37
N ALA A 1124 23.09 -16.12 16.70
CA ALA A 1124 21.73 -16.46 17.15
C ALA A 1124 20.82 -15.24 17.04
N ARG A 1125 21.31 -13.87 17.14
CA ARG A 1125 20.55 -12.60 17.07
C ARG A 1125 20.21 -12.26 15.61
N ALA A 1126 20.87 -12.92 14.63
CA ALA A 1126 20.61 -12.70 13.20
C ALA A 1126 19.31 -13.40 12.76
N HIS A 1127 18.54 -14.13 13.71
CA HIS A 1127 17.28 -14.79 13.29
C HIS A 1127 16.12 -14.30 14.15
N GLU A 1128 15.14 -13.45 13.64
CA GLU A 1128 13.85 -12.81 14.01
C GLU A 1128 13.27 -13.42 15.30
N ALA A 1129 13.50 -12.85 16.50
CA ALA A 1129 12.94 -13.05 17.85
C ALA A 1129 11.45 -13.39 17.81
N GLY A 1130 11.11 -14.85 17.81
CA GLY A 1130 9.75 -15.26 18.22
C GLY A 1130 9.19 -16.31 17.26
N ARG A 1131 10.07 -16.95 16.22
CA ARG A 1131 9.56 -17.98 15.29
C ARG A 1131 10.44 -19.23 15.40
N ARG A 1132 9.81 -20.47 15.18
CA ARG A 1132 10.60 -21.73 15.15
C ARG A 1132 11.42 -21.83 13.86
N PHE A 1133 12.67 -22.28 14.00
CA PHE A 1133 13.61 -22.38 12.87
C PHE A 1133 14.09 -23.83 12.68
N ILE A 1134 14.08 -24.28 11.33
CA ILE A 1134 14.64 -25.63 11.07
C ILE A 1134 15.65 -25.50 9.91
N GLY A 1135 16.87 -26.01 10.19
CA GLY A 1135 17.93 -26.05 9.15
C GLY A 1135 18.47 -27.47 8.97
N ALA A 1136 19.00 -27.71 7.73
CA ALA A 1136 19.52 -29.08 7.44
C ALA A 1136 21.03 -29.12 7.70
N GLU A 1137 21.58 -27.91 8.23
CA GLU A 1137 23.02 -27.88 8.50
C GLU A 1137 23.27 -27.92 10.01
N THR A 1138 24.57 -28.39 10.33
CA THR A 1138 24.95 -28.36 11.76
C THR A 1138 25.36 -26.94 12.16
N GLY A 1139 24.60 -26.36 13.11
CA GLY A 1139 24.75 -24.91 13.40
C GLY A 1139 25.26 -24.73 14.83
N ILE A 1140 24.56 -24.31 15.79
CA ILE A 1140 25.12 -23.85 17.08
C ILE A 1140 24.54 -24.70 18.22
N ILE A 1141 23.45 -25.59 17.80
CA ILE A 1141 22.75 -26.33 18.88
C ILE A 1141 23.72 -27.33 19.51
N ALA A 1142 24.42 -28.14 18.75
CA ALA A 1142 25.30 -29.19 19.29
C ALA A 1142 26.47 -28.58 20.07
N PRO A 1143 27.21 -27.54 19.56
CA PRO A 1143 28.32 -26.93 20.30
C PRO A 1143 27.85 -26.30 21.63
N LEU A 1144 26.71 -25.68 21.61
CA LEU A 1144 26.16 -25.08 22.85
C LEU A 1144 25.82 -26.15 23.88
N PHE A 1145 25.25 -27.23 23.31
CA PHE A 1145 24.91 -28.33 24.24
C PHE A 1145 26.18 -28.92 24.87
N VAL A 1146 27.27 -29.04 24.13
CA VAL A 1146 28.52 -29.60 24.65
C VAL A 1146 29.09 -28.69 25.75
N ILE A 1147 29.03 -27.35 25.55
CA ILE A 1147 29.60 -26.40 26.55
C ILE A 1147 28.76 -26.45 27.83
N VAL A 1148 27.41 -26.59 27.62
CA VAL A 1148 26.54 -26.65 28.81
C VAL A 1148 26.85 -27.90 29.63
N MET A 1149 27.24 -28.95 28.95
CA MET A 1149 27.37 -30.23 29.69
C MET A 1149 28.79 -30.37 30.25
N LYS A 1150 29.82 -29.79 29.67
CA LYS A 1150 31.20 -30.17 30.05
C LYS A 1150 31.86 -29.02 30.82
N CYS A 1151 31.25 -27.74 30.74
CA CYS A 1151 31.95 -26.61 31.39
C CYS A 1151 31.46 -26.49 32.84
N THR A 1152 32.39 -26.46 33.84
CA THR A 1152 32.01 -26.44 35.29
C THR A 1152 32.06 -25.01 35.83
N ASP A 1153 32.54 -24.02 34.95
CA ASP A 1153 32.47 -22.60 35.35
C ASP A 1153 31.01 -22.11 35.34
N PRO A 1154 30.55 -21.69 36.45
CA PRO A 1154 29.12 -21.35 36.61
C PRO A 1154 28.72 -20.16 35.73
N THR A 1155 29.68 -19.24 35.43
CA THR A 1155 29.33 -18.06 34.61
C THR A 1155 29.19 -18.45 33.14
N ILE A 1156 30.07 -19.25 32.63
CA ILE A 1156 30.04 -19.63 31.21
C ILE A 1156 28.94 -20.67 30.98
N SER A 1157 28.84 -21.61 31.91
CA SER A 1157 27.80 -22.64 31.76
C SER A 1157 26.39 -22.03 31.85
N LYS A 1158 26.19 -21.01 32.76
CA LYS A 1158 24.88 -20.33 32.85
C LYS A 1158 24.59 -19.53 31.57
N ARG A 1159 25.61 -18.87 31.13
CA ARG A 1159 25.44 -18.10 29.87
C ARG A 1159 25.10 -19.04 28.70
N ALA A 1160 25.81 -20.11 28.53
CA ALA A 1160 25.52 -21.09 27.45
C ALA A 1160 24.11 -21.67 27.61
N PHE A 1161 23.71 -21.93 28.84
CA PHE A 1161 22.35 -22.47 29.08
C PHE A 1161 21.30 -21.44 28.69
N ASN A 1162 21.49 -20.21 29.06
CA ASN A 1162 20.51 -19.16 28.70
C ASN A 1162 20.41 -18.99 27.18
N LEU A 1163 21.57 -19.11 26.64
CA LEU A 1163 21.53 -18.97 25.16
C LEU A 1163 20.80 -20.17 24.51
N LEU A 1164 21.08 -21.44 25.04
CA LEU A 1164 20.36 -22.62 24.49
C LEU A 1164 18.86 -22.49 24.75
N SER A 1165 18.46 -21.88 25.91
CA SER A 1165 17.03 -21.68 26.22
C SER A 1165 16.42 -20.63 25.30
N SER A 1166 17.20 -19.65 24.97
CA SER A 1166 16.66 -18.55 24.14
C SER A 1166 16.41 -19.01 22.70
N ILE A 1167 16.99 -20.25 22.40
CA ILE A 1167 16.77 -20.69 21.00
C ILE A 1167 15.92 -21.97 21.01
N SER A 1168 14.96 -22.13 21.95
CA SER A 1168 14.14 -23.34 22.16
C SER A 1168 13.21 -23.58 20.96
N GLY A 1169 13.15 -22.75 19.99
CA GLY A 1169 12.32 -22.93 18.78
C GLY A 1169 13.19 -23.23 17.55
N ARG A 1170 14.49 -23.69 17.83
CA ARG A 1170 15.41 -23.92 16.70
C ARG A 1170 15.70 -25.43 16.57
N ARG A 1171 15.67 -25.93 15.29
CA ARG A 1171 16.02 -27.33 14.97
C ARG A 1171 17.06 -27.35 13.84
N GLU A 1172 18.17 -28.09 14.08
CA GLU A 1172 19.21 -28.28 13.04
C GLU A 1172 19.34 -29.77 12.71
N GLY A 1173 18.56 -30.14 11.59
CA GLY A 1173 18.51 -31.57 11.24
C GLY A 1173 17.87 -32.39 12.37
N ILE A 1174 18.63 -33.33 12.92
CA ILE A 1174 18.03 -34.25 13.93
C ILE A 1174 18.28 -33.66 15.33
N PHE A 1175 19.01 -32.47 15.38
CA PHE A 1175 19.23 -31.81 16.69
C PHE A 1175 18.13 -30.78 16.96
N ASP A 1176 17.44 -31.06 18.09
CA ASP A 1176 16.35 -30.15 18.51
C ASP A 1176 16.72 -29.48 19.84
N SER A 1177 16.71 -28.09 19.77
CA SER A 1177 17.22 -27.34 20.95
C SER A 1177 16.35 -27.58 22.17
N ARG A 1178 15.08 -27.79 21.95
CA ARG A 1178 14.17 -28.05 23.10
C ARG A 1178 14.48 -29.40 23.74
N VAL A 1179 14.66 -30.39 22.80
CA VAL A 1179 14.96 -31.73 23.33
C VAL A 1179 16.30 -31.72 24.09
N LEU A 1180 17.30 -31.04 23.56
CA LEU A 1180 18.63 -31.03 24.20
C LEU A 1180 18.61 -30.15 25.45
N LEU A 1181 17.85 -29.06 25.47
CA LEU A 1181 17.67 -28.26 26.70
C LEU A 1181 17.04 -29.08 27.82
N GLU A 1182 16.07 -29.92 27.42
CA GLU A 1182 15.43 -30.79 28.44
C GLU A 1182 16.44 -31.79 29.01
N ILE A 1183 17.22 -32.25 28.19
CA ILE A 1183 18.24 -33.21 28.67
C ILE A 1183 19.22 -32.48 29.60
N ALA A 1184 19.63 -31.33 29.16
CA ALA A 1184 20.58 -30.56 29.99
C ALA A 1184 19.99 -30.26 31.38
N ILE A 1185 18.69 -29.97 31.41
CA ILE A 1185 18.02 -29.67 32.70
C ILE A 1185 17.98 -30.94 33.57
N ARG A 1186 17.73 -32.12 32.91
CA ARG A 1186 17.63 -33.37 33.69
C ARG A 1186 19.01 -33.78 34.24
N VAL A 1187 20.03 -33.66 33.45
CA VAL A 1187 21.38 -34.15 33.83
C VAL A 1187 22.02 -33.14 34.79
N ALA A 1188 21.78 -31.80 34.61
CA ALA A 1188 22.43 -30.74 35.42
C ALA A 1188 21.72 -30.57 36.77
N SER A 1189 20.34 -31.01 36.88
CA SER A 1189 19.60 -30.97 38.17
C SER A 1189 20.12 -32.02 39.15
N GLN A 1190 20.94 -32.96 38.71
CA GLN A 1190 21.48 -34.04 39.57
C GLN A 1190 22.87 -33.65 40.09
N HIS A 1191 23.55 -32.49 39.67
CA HIS A 1191 24.98 -32.31 39.97
C HIS A 1191 25.24 -30.86 40.37
N GLN A 1192 24.19 -29.82 40.25
CA GLN A 1192 24.50 -28.41 40.53
C GLN A 1192 23.23 -27.72 41.04
N THR A 1193 23.21 -27.06 42.33
CA THR A 1193 22.12 -26.48 43.14
C THR A 1193 21.43 -25.34 42.40
N TRP A 1194 22.14 -24.49 41.42
CA TRP A 1194 21.45 -23.37 40.72
C TRP A 1194 20.64 -23.90 39.53
N TYR A 1195 20.79 -25.17 39.02
CA TYR A 1195 20.00 -25.79 37.94
C TYR A 1195 18.65 -26.27 38.45
N ARG A 1196 18.55 -26.48 39.79
CA ARG A 1196 17.30 -26.98 40.42
C ARG A 1196 16.25 -25.86 40.54
N THR A 1197 16.66 -24.57 40.69
CA THR A 1197 15.77 -23.39 40.78
C THR A 1197 15.28 -22.98 39.39
N VAL A 1198 16.09 -23.09 38.35
CA VAL A 1198 15.75 -22.75 36.94
C VAL A 1198 14.90 -23.87 36.34
N ALA A 1199 15.13 -25.21 36.71
CA ALA A 1199 14.33 -26.38 36.28
C ALA A 1199 12.89 -26.30 36.82
N LEU A 1200 12.68 -25.68 38.03
CA LEU A 1200 11.35 -25.53 38.66
C LEU A 1200 10.57 -24.39 38.02
N GLU A 1201 11.25 -23.32 37.43
CA GLU A 1201 10.61 -22.19 36.71
C GLU A 1201 10.25 -22.59 35.27
N TYR A 1202 11.04 -23.48 34.66
CA TYR A 1202 10.78 -23.96 33.27
C TYR A 1202 9.71 -25.05 33.27
N GLN A 1203 9.52 -25.96 34.30
CA GLN A 1203 8.53 -27.06 34.43
C GLN A 1203 7.16 -26.50 34.81
N ALA A 1204 6.96 -25.19 35.36
CA ALA A 1204 5.70 -24.52 35.74
C ALA A 1204 5.01 -23.91 34.51
N GLY A 1205 5.52 -24.19 33.18
CA GLY A 1205 4.88 -23.59 31.98
C GLY A 1205 4.87 -24.59 30.82
N ASN A 1206 5.09 -25.98 30.92
CA ASN A 1206 5.07 -26.81 29.70
C ASN A 1206 5.03 -28.29 30.08
N ALA A 1207 3.82 -29.09 29.78
CA ALA A 1207 3.53 -30.52 29.98
C ALA A 1207 4.54 -31.40 29.22
N LEU A 1208 5.42 -32.10 29.91
CA LEU A 1208 6.54 -32.99 29.53
C LEU A 1208 6.00 -34.28 28.87
N GLU A 1209 5.99 -34.47 27.48
CA GLU A 1209 5.66 -35.77 26.84
C GLU A 1209 6.94 -36.60 26.66
N GLU A 1210 7.05 -37.80 27.25
CA GLU A 1210 7.91 -39.00 27.29
C GLU A 1210 8.14 -39.58 25.89
N ARG A 1211 8.95 -38.88 25.03
CA ARG A 1211 9.44 -39.78 23.95
C ARG A 1211 10.95 -39.62 23.80
N PHE A 1212 11.81 -40.44 24.52
CA PHE A 1212 13.27 -40.22 24.38
C PHE A 1212 13.92 -41.50 23.84
N ASP A 1213 13.66 -41.85 22.59
CA ASP A 1213 14.40 -43.02 22.05
C ASP A 1213 15.59 -42.55 21.21
N GLY A 1214 16.97 -42.62 21.73
CA GLY A 1214 18.21 -42.53 20.90
C GLY A 1214 19.18 -41.50 21.50
N LEU A 1215 18.96 -41.00 22.78
CA LEU A 1215 19.62 -39.83 23.40
C LEU A 1215 20.78 -40.29 24.29
N ASP A 1216 20.98 -41.60 24.58
CA ASP A 1216 22.14 -42.16 25.31
C ASP A 1216 23.40 -42.10 24.44
N GLY A 1217 23.27 -42.02 23.17
CA GLY A 1217 24.38 -42.00 22.19
C GLY A 1217 25.01 -40.60 22.08
N VAL A 1218 24.16 -39.44 22.20
CA VAL A 1218 24.67 -38.04 22.12
C VAL A 1218 25.53 -37.74 23.35
N ILE A 1219 25.15 -38.21 24.52
CA ILE A 1219 25.83 -37.95 25.81
C ILE A 1219 27.14 -38.74 25.86
N LYS A 1220 27.26 -39.89 25.27
CA LYS A 1220 28.48 -40.75 25.28
C LYS A 1220 29.48 -40.27 24.24
N ASN A 1221 29.03 -39.80 22.93
CA ASN A 1221 29.95 -39.36 21.86
C ASN A 1221 30.53 -37.99 22.16
N LEU A 1222 29.82 -37.32 23.01
CA LEU A 1222 30.32 -35.98 23.35
C LEU A 1222 31.14 -36.03 24.64
N GLY A 1223 31.42 -37.37 25.14
CA GLY A 1223 32.42 -37.53 26.23
C GLY A 1223 31.83 -37.14 27.59
N ILE A 1224 30.46 -37.23 27.82
CA ILE A 1224 29.82 -36.80 29.08
C ILE A 1224 29.54 -38.03 29.94
N LYS A 1225 30.30 -38.21 31.17
CA LYS A 1225 30.08 -39.37 32.08
C LYS A 1225 28.78 -39.18 32.87
N LEU A 1226 27.61 -39.79 32.51
CA LEU A 1226 26.48 -39.67 33.47
C LEU A 1226 26.87 -40.27 34.83
#